data_AF-A0A7K4FR08-F1
#
_entry.id   AF-A0A7K4FR08-F1
#
_cell.length_a   1.000
_cell.length_b   1.000
_cell.length_c   1.000
_cell.angle_alpha   90.00
_cell.angle_beta   90.00
_cell.angle_gamma   90.00
#
_symmetry.space_group_name_H-M   'P 1'
#
loop_
_entity.id
_entity.type
_entity.pdbx_description
1 polymer ?
#
loop_
_entity_poly.entity_id
_entity_poly.type
_entity_poly.pdbx_seq_one_letter_code
_entity_poly.pdbx_strand_id
1 'polypeptide(L)'
;MQKIKSKLFILLVSSILILSMTIGEATIAAGAVYITSNFNTPILNWNQVSYSCPWVGNLEFLYSYSSHSSEYSALLQGKVDMIQMDHASEIEQAITKYNKTIYVAISPQESFGQLVFAFGNNLTANVYFRYAISNLINLTYVTDYINDNGILGKDIPYYVDPQIAVYKAWFNPAVVTYYQKYESYNLTMAVQHLMMVPGVTHTSSGQWLYKGSPLKITFLYPTDDLPAQKFAEYLSSQAAAINLTIAPEAVSFGTLITDATTPPFNDFNMTTFGWINLGPWVNSWMTIYTDPADVQGFSNSTIDTLISNALNAASVTSAENYIKQAEYDLQVEEPYVINVWSNGIQGLYLPGWANYVYLNSTSEYPIVYEDVHPTGTALQGTFIWSFVSGDMMRHLNPYASTSVYALNELDELYPSLAITNDSNQYQLLPWLAESWKTISLPNTTLPNGDHIINGTELVVNLVHNATWIDGVPVTAYDVNFTIWWYDLNFMMGTNSFDGLTVNYTYLIDNGYYNSDLLDTIPGIVWTNVTNPYQIEIFLNTSSITQIDEALDEYPVVPAHVFAKYNPATVYAMKVAPLISSAGYIFSYWSTTKEVALLTANLHSFRIDPLLIYQGNFTAGTPVTYVANFTSYTWDNSTVSLVPHQISNATVYVYLKYLSVPGEKYTNVTVNGKPLVLTAKNIGNGLYNVTIPTKDLAGGLYEIVAKAVWTVNGQSREEFDYASFAVKPVVVTTVPPVTHPPTTTVPVTTTPPINVGLIAGIVIVVIVIAAVAVVLLRRR
;
A
#
# COMPACT_ATOMS: atom_id res chain seq x y z
N MET A 1 43.09 18.59 32.84
CA MET A 1 42.37 19.12 31.66
C MET A 1 41.74 18.00 30.80
N GLN A 2 41.21 16.95 31.43
CA GLN A 2 40.72 15.73 30.74
C GLN A 2 39.41 15.17 31.34
N LYS A 3 38.77 15.91 32.24
CA LYS A 3 37.47 15.56 32.88
C LYS A 3 36.31 16.51 32.59
N ILE A 4 36.54 17.55 31.77
CA ILE A 4 35.51 18.53 31.37
C ILE A 4 35.00 18.28 29.94
N LYS A 5 35.71 17.46 29.13
CA LYS A 5 35.31 17.18 27.74
C LYS A 5 34.33 16.00 27.55
N SER A 6 34.14 15.11 28.54
CA SER A 6 33.18 14.00 28.38
C SER A 6 31.74 14.37 28.74
N LYS A 7 31.54 15.32 29.67
CA LYS A 7 30.19 15.78 30.04
C LYS A 7 29.54 16.69 29.01
N LEU A 8 30.33 17.47 28.25
CA LEU A 8 29.79 18.32 27.19
C LEU A 8 29.48 17.54 25.91
N PHE A 9 30.16 16.41 25.67
CA PHE A 9 29.86 15.51 24.54
C PHE A 9 28.67 14.60 24.84
N ILE A 10 28.49 14.18 26.10
CA ILE A 10 27.27 13.48 26.52
C ILE A 10 26.09 14.47 26.56
N LEU A 11 26.25 15.72 27.00
CA LEU A 11 25.15 16.69 26.89
C LEU A 11 24.82 17.05 25.43
N LEU A 12 25.78 17.22 24.51
CA LEU A 12 25.45 17.51 23.11
C LEU A 12 24.89 16.31 22.33
N VAL A 13 25.29 15.08 22.67
CA VAL A 13 24.70 13.87 22.07
C VAL A 13 23.33 13.57 22.69
N SER A 14 23.12 13.83 23.98
CA SER A 14 21.80 13.76 24.61
C SER A 14 20.87 14.93 24.26
N SER A 15 21.40 16.08 23.81
CA SER A 15 20.58 17.21 23.33
C SER A 15 20.24 17.13 21.85
N ILE A 16 20.87 16.21 21.11
CA ILE A 16 20.48 15.83 19.74
C ILE A 16 19.62 14.54 19.75
N LEU A 17 19.61 13.79 20.86
CA LEU A 17 18.72 12.64 21.10
C LEU A 17 17.45 12.93 21.94
N ILE A 18 17.21 14.20 22.33
CA ILE A 18 15.98 14.61 23.05
C ILE A 18 15.23 15.71 22.26
N LEU A 19 15.41 15.73 20.93
CA LEU A 19 14.61 16.55 20.02
C LEU A 19 14.08 15.72 18.83
N SER A 20 13.51 14.56 19.13
CA SER A 20 12.66 13.77 18.21
C SER A 20 11.41 13.22 18.88
N MET A 21 11.01 13.82 20.02
CA MET A 21 9.73 13.56 20.69
C MET A 21 9.00 14.88 20.91
N THR A 22 8.79 15.59 19.81
CA THR A 22 7.48 16.20 19.60
C THR A 22 6.89 15.36 18.49
N ILE A 23 5.80 14.65 18.77
CA ILE A 23 4.84 14.23 17.75
C ILE A 23 4.42 15.54 17.13
N GLY A 24 5.14 15.97 16.10
CA GLY A 24 4.80 17.16 15.37
C GLY A 24 3.42 16.89 14.82
N GLU A 25 2.52 17.88 14.89
CA GLU A 25 1.50 17.98 13.87
C GLU A 25 2.18 17.61 12.55
N ALA A 26 1.70 16.56 11.87
CA ALA A 26 2.10 16.26 10.52
C ALA A 26 1.69 17.48 9.69
N THR A 27 2.55 18.49 9.74
CA THR A 27 2.37 19.75 9.08
C THR A 27 2.78 19.45 7.67
N ILE A 28 1.76 19.29 6.84
CA ILE A 28 1.85 19.27 5.39
C ILE A 28 2.95 20.26 5.02
N ALA A 29 4.03 19.76 4.42
CA ALA A 29 4.89 20.64 3.67
C ALA A 29 3.98 21.29 2.63
N ALA A 30 3.62 22.55 2.85
CA ALA A 30 2.74 23.35 2.02
C ALA A 30 3.37 23.65 0.65
N GLY A 31 3.86 22.60 -0.01
CA GLY A 31 4.76 22.61 -1.15
C GLY A 31 4.81 21.29 -1.93
N ALA A 32 4.07 20.24 -1.54
CA ALA A 32 3.69 19.18 -2.49
C ALA A 32 2.61 19.73 -3.43
N VAL A 33 3.00 20.69 -4.26
CA VAL A 33 2.18 21.17 -5.36
C VAL A 33 2.13 20.03 -6.37
N TYR A 34 0.94 19.48 -6.57
CA TYR A 34 0.51 18.70 -7.71
C TYR A 34 1.02 19.33 -9.02
N ILE A 35 2.18 18.87 -9.50
CA ILE A 35 2.65 19.14 -10.86
C ILE A 35 3.14 17.82 -11.43
N THR A 36 2.25 17.10 -12.09
CA THR A 36 2.68 16.16 -13.12
C THR A 36 3.25 16.98 -14.28
N SER A 37 4.58 17.07 -14.33
CA SER A 37 5.27 17.65 -15.50
C SER A 37 5.63 16.59 -16.54
N ASN A 38 5.33 15.31 -16.26
CA ASN A 38 5.81 14.21 -17.05
C ASN A 38 4.67 13.34 -17.57
N PHE A 39 4.35 13.51 -18.85
CA PHE A 39 3.34 12.73 -19.56
C PHE A 39 3.96 11.74 -20.57
N ASN A 40 5.27 11.53 -20.48
CA ASN A 40 6.03 10.88 -21.55
C ASN A 40 7.06 9.87 -21.07
N THR A 41 7.41 9.85 -19.78
CA THR A 41 8.34 8.85 -19.27
C THR A 41 7.62 7.51 -19.17
N PRO A 42 8.15 6.42 -19.77
CA PRO A 42 7.48 5.14 -19.68
C PRO A 42 7.45 4.59 -18.25
N ILE A 43 8.60 4.56 -17.56
CA ILE A 43 8.76 4.02 -16.21
C ILE A 43 9.28 5.10 -15.26
N LEU A 44 8.60 5.31 -14.16
CA LEU A 44 9.00 6.14 -13.02
C LEU A 44 9.62 5.26 -11.92
N ASN A 45 10.49 5.85 -11.10
CA ASN A 45 10.91 5.22 -9.86
C ASN A 45 9.84 5.43 -8.78
N TRP A 46 9.78 4.53 -7.81
CA TRP A 46 8.92 4.59 -6.62
C TRP A 46 8.85 5.96 -5.92
N ASN A 47 9.91 6.78 -5.97
CA ASN A 47 9.92 8.12 -5.35
C ASN A 47 9.32 9.24 -6.20
N GLN A 48 8.74 8.91 -7.34
CA GLN A 48 8.16 9.85 -8.30
C GLN A 48 6.65 9.68 -8.45
N VAL A 49 6.04 8.79 -7.67
CA VAL A 49 4.60 8.51 -7.67
C VAL A 49 3.78 9.78 -7.38
N SER A 50 2.63 9.92 -8.06
CA SER A 50 1.61 10.90 -7.76
C SER A 50 0.49 10.29 -6.95
N TYR A 51 0.22 10.88 -5.78
CA TYR A 51 -0.91 10.49 -4.94
C TYR A 51 -2.17 11.28 -5.35
N SER A 52 -2.56 11.13 -6.62
CA SER A 52 -3.79 11.67 -7.21
C SER A 52 -4.36 10.66 -8.19
N CYS A 53 -5.68 10.64 -8.36
CA CYS A 53 -6.36 9.73 -9.27
C CYS A 53 -7.76 10.28 -9.60
N PRO A 54 -8.36 9.93 -10.75
CA PRO A 54 -7.90 8.98 -11.77
C PRO A 54 -6.93 9.58 -12.82
N TRP A 55 -6.24 8.71 -13.57
CA TRP A 55 -5.31 9.07 -14.67
C TRP A 55 -5.69 8.52 -16.04
N VAL A 56 -6.43 7.41 -16.09
CA VAL A 56 -6.96 6.80 -17.32
C VAL A 56 -8.48 6.91 -17.36
N GLY A 57 -9.08 6.88 -18.56
CA GLY A 57 -10.52 6.95 -18.71
C GLY A 57 -11.25 5.72 -18.14
N ASN A 58 -10.67 4.52 -18.32
CA ASN A 58 -11.19 3.28 -17.78
C ASN A 58 -10.07 2.34 -17.34
N LEU A 59 -10.35 1.57 -16.28
CA LEU A 59 -9.56 0.41 -15.86
C LEU A 59 -10.38 -0.85 -16.19
N GLU A 60 -9.76 -1.78 -16.92
CA GLU A 60 -10.35 -3.07 -17.24
C GLU A 60 -9.54 -4.19 -16.58
N PHE A 61 -10.17 -4.93 -15.67
CA PHE A 61 -9.62 -6.10 -15.01
C PHE A 61 -10.09 -7.34 -15.75
N LEU A 62 -9.17 -8.04 -16.41
CA LEU A 62 -9.45 -9.14 -17.33
C LEU A 62 -8.98 -10.48 -16.78
N TYR A 63 -9.87 -11.46 -16.74
CA TYR A 63 -9.64 -12.79 -16.17
C TYR A 63 -9.78 -13.91 -17.22
N SER A 64 -9.90 -13.55 -18.50
CA SER A 64 -10.28 -14.48 -19.58
C SER A 64 -9.20 -15.46 -20.05
N TYR A 65 -7.96 -15.29 -19.57
CA TYR A 65 -6.82 -16.10 -19.97
C TYR A 65 -6.61 -17.24 -18.98
N SER A 66 -6.46 -18.46 -19.50
CA SER A 66 -6.31 -19.67 -18.67
C SER A 66 -4.85 -20.04 -18.38
N SER A 67 -3.87 -19.24 -18.81
CA SER A 67 -2.44 -19.48 -18.58
C SER A 67 -1.61 -18.21 -18.79
N HIS A 68 -0.53 -18.05 -18.02
CA HIS A 68 0.38 -16.90 -18.16
C HIS A 68 1.02 -16.82 -19.56
N SER A 69 1.31 -17.94 -20.23
CA SER A 69 1.78 -17.93 -21.62
C SER A 69 0.78 -17.31 -22.61
N SER A 70 -0.53 -17.46 -22.34
CA SER A 70 -1.57 -16.84 -23.16
C SER A 70 -1.68 -15.34 -22.92
N GLU A 71 -1.51 -14.88 -21.67
CA GLU A 71 -1.38 -13.46 -21.32
C GLU A 71 -0.13 -12.86 -21.96
N TYR A 72 1.02 -13.53 -21.89
CA TYR A 72 2.27 -13.10 -22.52
C TYR A 72 2.10 -12.92 -24.03
N SER A 73 1.43 -13.87 -24.68
CA SER A 73 1.10 -13.77 -26.11
C SER A 73 0.18 -12.58 -26.41
N ALA A 74 -0.75 -12.24 -25.51
CA ALA A 74 -1.64 -11.09 -25.63
C ALA A 74 -0.89 -9.77 -25.42
N LEU A 75 0.01 -9.70 -24.44
CA LEU A 75 0.87 -8.55 -24.17
C LEU A 75 1.76 -8.24 -25.38
N LEU A 76 2.37 -9.26 -25.99
CA LEU A 76 3.15 -9.10 -27.23
C LEU A 76 2.35 -8.51 -28.40
N GLN A 77 1.03 -8.72 -28.40
CA GLN A 77 0.10 -8.20 -29.41
C GLN A 77 -0.50 -6.83 -29.03
N GLY A 78 -0.19 -6.30 -27.84
CA GLY A 78 -0.81 -5.09 -27.30
C GLY A 78 -2.32 -5.23 -27.03
N LYS A 79 -2.78 -6.45 -26.68
CA LYS A 79 -4.18 -6.73 -26.32
C LYS A 79 -4.49 -6.53 -24.84
N VAL A 80 -3.44 -6.54 -24.03
CA VAL A 80 -3.45 -6.26 -22.59
C VAL A 80 -2.24 -5.36 -22.32
N ASP A 81 -2.30 -4.55 -21.28
CA ASP A 81 -1.26 -3.56 -20.98
C ASP A 81 -0.35 -4.02 -19.84
N MET A 82 -0.88 -4.85 -18.93
CA MET A 82 -0.14 -5.39 -17.79
C MET A 82 -0.54 -6.85 -17.52
N ILE A 83 0.45 -7.70 -17.25
CA ILE A 83 0.29 -9.13 -16.91
C ILE A 83 1.28 -9.52 -15.82
N GLN A 84 0.98 -10.60 -15.10
CA GLN A 84 1.99 -11.34 -14.33
C GLN A 84 2.78 -12.29 -15.24
N MET A 85 4.04 -12.58 -14.90
CA MET A 85 4.87 -13.54 -15.65
C MET A 85 5.59 -14.49 -14.70
N ASP A 86 5.56 -15.79 -15.01
CA ASP A 86 6.12 -16.87 -14.19
C ASP A 86 7.04 -17.82 -14.99
N HIS A 87 7.07 -17.70 -16.32
CA HIS A 87 7.92 -18.54 -17.19
C HIS A 87 9.24 -17.82 -17.51
N ALA A 88 10.35 -18.32 -16.94
CA ALA A 88 11.68 -17.74 -17.15
C ALA A 88 12.05 -17.54 -18.64
N SER A 89 11.70 -18.50 -19.50
CA SER A 89 11.98 -18.38 -20.95
C SER A 89 11.23 -17.24 -21.65
N GLU A 90 10.01 -16.92 -21.19
CA GLU A 90 9.21 -15.81 -21.71
C GLU A 90 9.71 -14.46 -21.17
N ILE A 91 10.11 -14.44 -19.91
CA ILE A 91 10.78 -13.31 -19.25
C ILE A 91 12.08 -12.96 -19.99
N GLU A 92 12.96 -13.94 -20.21
CA GLU A 92 14.20 -13.76 -20.97
C GLU A 92 13.92 -13.27 -22.39
N GLN A 93 12.91 -13.83 -23.06
CA GLN A 93 12.51 -13.40 -24.39
C GLN A 93 12.03 -11.94 -24.39
N ALA A 94 11.23 -11.52 -23.40
CA ALA A 94 10.77 -10.14 -23.27
C ALA A 94 11.96 -9.17 -23.09
N ILE A 95 12.89 -9.50 -22.18
CA ILE A 95 14.08 -8.68 -21.87
C ILE A 95 15.05 -8.59 -23.04
N THR A 96 15.23 -9.66 -23.80
CA THR A 96 16.27 -9.72 -24.85
C THR A 96 15.76 -9.33 -26.24
N LYS A 97 14.52 -9.70 -26.58
CA LYS A 97 13.95 -9.54 -27.92
C LYS A 97 12.93 -8.41 -28.03
N TYR A 98 12.13 -8.18 -26.98
CA TYR A 98 10.99 -7.26 -27.01
C TYR A 98 11.15 -6.03 -26.10
N ASN A 99 12.34 -5.75 -25.58
CA ASN A 99 12.62 -4.67 -24.62
C ASN A 99 12.30 -3.23 -25.05
N LYS A 100 11.91 -3.01 -26.31
CA LYS A 100 11.41 -1.72 -26.82
C LYS A 100 9.89 -1.58 -26.76
N THR A 101 9.20 -2.70 -26.56
CA THR A 101 7.74 -2.82 -26.58
C THR A 101 7.24 -3.32 -25.23
N ILE A 102 8.00 -4.18 -24.57
CA ILE A 102 7.69 -4.73 -23.25
C ILE A 102 8.79 -4.30 -22.28
N TYR A 103 8.39 -3.78 -21.14
CA TYR A 103 9.24 -3.70 -19.96
C TYR A 103 8.91 -4.88 -19.04
N VAL A 104 9.94 -5.50 -18.46
CA VAL A 104 9.75 -6.52 -17.43
C VAL A 104 10.20 -5.92 -16.10
N ALA A 105 9.25 -5.81 -15.18
CA ALA A 105 9.49 -5.41 -13.81
C ALA A 105 9.78 -6.67 -12.98
N ILE A 106 10.92 -6.71 -12.29
CA ILE A 106 11.31 -7.82 -11.40
C ILE A 106 11.78 -7.22 -10.09
N SER A 107 10.97 -7.33 -9.04
CA SER A 107 11.27 -6.76 -7.73
C SER A 107 11.28 -7.85 -6.66
N PRO A 108 12.22 -7.83 -5.69
CA PRO A 108 12.14 -8.71 -4.53
C PRO A 108 10.79 -8.55 -3.84
N GLN A 109 10.11 -9.67 -3.62
CA GLN A 109 8.84 -9.69 -2.92
C GLN A 109 9.09 -9.87 -1.43
N GLU A 110 8.26 -9.24 -0.61
CA GLU A 110 8.18 -9.34 0.85
C GLU A 110 7.63 -10.69 1.31
N SER A 111 7.73 -11.72 0.47
CA SER A 111 7.20 -13.05 0.73
C SER A 111 8.21 -14.16 0.44
N PHE A 112 8.10 -15.23 1.20
CA PHE A 112 8.89 -16.44 1.00
C PHE A 112 8.01 -17.69 0.85
N GLY A 113 8.55 -18.69 0.17
CA GLY A 113 8.07 -20.06 0.17
C GLY A 113 8.78 -20.91 1.23
N GLN A 114 8.12 -21.99 1.63
CA GLN A 114 8.56 -22.83 2.73
C GLN A 114 8.26 -24.32 2.53
N LEU A 115 9.08 -25.15 3.17
CA LEU A 115 8.74 -26.52 3.54
C LEU A 115 8.01 -26.53 4.88
N VAL A 116 6.87 -27.21 4.87
CA VAL A 116 5.95 -27.35 6.00
C VAL A 116 6.00 -28.76 6.53
N PHE A 117 5.95 -28.89 7.87
CA PHE A 117 6.04 -30.16 8.57
C PHE A 117 4.80 -30.41 9.44
N ALA A 118 4.36 -31.66 9.49
CA ALA A 118 3.27 -32.08 10.36
C ALA A 118 3.72 -32.12 11.83
N PHE A 119 3.31 -31.16 12.67
CA PHE A 119 3.68 -31.17 14.09
C PHE A 119 2.87 -32.15 14.95
N GLY A 120 1.76 -32.68 14.43
CA GLY A 120 1.05 -33.81 15.03
C GLY A 120 1.79 -35.14 14.95
N ASN A 121 2.92 -35.20 14.22
CA ASN A 121 3.73 -36.39 14.06
C ASN A 121 5.11 -36.23 14.72
N ASN A 122 5.40 -37.08 15.71
CA ASN A 122 6.64 -37.02 16.51
C ASN A 122 7.94 -37.10 15.70
N LEU A 123 7.93 -37.65 14.49
CA LEU A 123 9.10 -37.69 13.61
C LEU A 123 9.38 -36.30 13.04
N THR A 124 8.39 -35.71 12.37
CA THR A 124 8.49 -34.41 11.67
C THR A 124 8.47 -33.22 12.63
N ALA A 125 7.84 -33.38 13.80
CA ALA A 125 7.91 -32.43 14.92
C ALA A 125 9.28 -32.39 15.61
N ASN A 126 10.17 -33.36 15.38
CA ASN A 126 11.50 -33.34 15.96
C ASN A 126 12.44 -32.39 15.19
N VAL A 127 13.04 -31.44 15.88
CA VAL A 127 13.93 -30.44 15.25
C VAL A 127 15.11 -31.07 14.51
N TYR A 128 15.70 -32.17 14.99
CA TYR A 128 16.79 -32.83 14.28
C TYR A 128 16.33 -33.52 12.99
N PHE A 129 15.05 -33.90 12.88
CA PHE A 129 14.53 -34.35 11.59
C PHE A 129 14.50 -33.18 10.60
N ARG A 130 14.01 -32.01 11.03
CA ARG A 130 13.94 -30.81 10.18
C ARG A 130 15.34 -30.30 9.79
N TYR A 131 16.30 -30.25 10.71
CA TYR A 131 17.69 -29.94 10.36
C TYR A 131 18.27 -30.95 9.37
N ALA A 132 17.95 -32.24 9.52
CA ALA A 132 18.41 -33.25 8.57
C ALA A 132 17.86 -32.99 7.16
N ILE A 133 16.61 -32.54 7.03
CA ILE A 133 16.01 -32.11 5.77
C ILE A 133 16.67 -30.83 5.25
N SER A 134 16.86 -29.82 6.10
CA SER A 134 17.53 -28.56 5.78
C SER A 134 18.94 -28.79 5.22
N ASN A 135 19.70 -29.71 5.82
CA ASN A 135 21.04 -30.10 5.35
C ASN A 135 21.07 -30.78 3.97
N LEU A 136 19.92 -31.18 3.40
CA LEU A 136 19.83 -31.70 2.02
C LEU A 136 19.71 -30.57 0.99
N ILE A 137 19.43 -29.33 1.40
CA ILE A 137 19.09 -28.24 0.49
C ILE A 137 20.33 -27.40 0.19
N ASN A 138 20.69 -27.31 -1.10
CA ASN A 138 21.79 -26.48 -1.57
C ASN A 138 21.24 -25.19 -2.17
N LEU A 139 21.45 -24.07 -1.47
CA LEU A 139 20.88 -22.76 -1.83
C LEU A 139 21.24 -22.31 -3.25
N THR A 140 22.47 -22.60 -3.71
CA THR A 140 22.92 -22.25 -5.05
C THR A 140 22.17 -23.07 -6.10
N TYR A 141 21.97 -24.37 -5.84
CA TYR A 141 21.20 -25.22 -6.76
C TYR A 141 19.73 -24.77 -6.84
N VAL A 142 19.13 -24.45 -5.69
CA VAL A 142 17.75 -23.94 -5.64
C VAL A 142 17.64 -22.64 -6.45
N THR A 143 18.51 -21.67 -6.18
CA THR A 143 18.51 -20.39 -6.92
C THR A 143 18.76 -20.58 -8.41
N ASP A 144 19.75 -21.37 -8.80
CA ASP A 144 20.19 -21.46 -10.20
C ASP A 144 19.27 -22.33 -11.06
N TYR A 145 18.80 -23.48 -10.54
CA TYR A 145 18.06 -24.48 -11.32
C TYR A 145 16.55 -24.46 -11.05
N ILE A 146 16.16 -24.30 -9.79
CA ILE A 146 14.74 -24.38 -9.39
C ILE A 146 14.06 -23.05 -9.69
N ASN A 147 14.69 -21.94 -9.28
CA ASN A 147 14.20 -20.58 -9.46
C ASN A 147 14.75 -19.87 -10.71
N ASP A 148 15.23 -20.66 -11.69
CA ASP A 148 15.70 -20.22 -13.00
C ASP A 148 16.69 -19.04 -12.94
N ASN A 149 17.90 -19.30 -12.40
CA ASN A 149 18.97 -18.31 -12.20
C ASN A 149 18.56 -17.10 -11.34
N GLY A 150 17.66 -17.33 -10.39
CA GLY A 150 17.19 -16.31 -9.47
C GLY A 150 16.11 -15.38 -10.03
N ILE A 151 15.56 -15.68 -11.22
CA ILE A 151 14.48 -14.90 -11.84
C ILE A 151 13.22 -15.01 -11.00
N LEU A 152 12.82 -16.22 -10.60
CA LEU A 152 11.59 -16.47 -9.83
C LEU A 152 11.75 -16.17 -8.33
N GLY A 153 12.98 -16.10 -7.85
CA GLY A 153 13.31 -15.84 -6.46
C GLY A 153 14.69 -16.36 -6.10
N LYS A 154 15.17 -16.03 -4.90
CA LYS A 154 16.48 -16.48 -4.40
C LYS A 154 16.29 -17.31 -3.15
N ASP A 155 17.12 -18.33 -2.99
CA ASP A 155 17.11 -19.11 -1.76
C ASP A 155 17.88 -18.35 -0.66
N ILE A 156 17.13 -17.76 0.25
CA ILE A 156 17.62 -17.04 1.42
C ILE A 156 17.00 -17.74 2.63
N PRO A 157 17.77 -18.53 3.40
CA PRO A 157 17.23 -19.53 4.33
C PRO A 157 16.85 -18.92 5.68
N TYR A 158 16.34 -17.68 5.68
CA TYR A 158 16.03 -16.91 6.88
C TYR A 158 14.57 -16.47 6.85
N TYR A 159 13.97 -16.40 8.03
CA TYR A 159 12.61 -15.93 8.22
C TYR A 159 12.44 -14.43 7.90
N VAL A 160 13.51 -13.64 7.92
CA VAL A 160 13.51 -12.24 7.48
C VAL A 160 14.65 -12.04 6.47
N ASP A 161 14.36 -11.56 5.26
CA ASP A 161 15.41 -11.33 4.26
C ASP A 161 16.16 -10.01 4.50
N PRO A 162 17.47 -10.03 4.86
CA PRO A 162 18.26 -8.81 5.03
C PRO A 162 18.55 -8.05 3.72
N GLN A 163 18.25 -8.63 2.55
CA GLN A 163 18.45 -7.98 1.25
C GLN A 163 17.32 -6.97 0.94
N ILE A 164 16.11 -7.22 1.45
CA ILE A 164 14.98 -6.29 1.34
C ILE A 164 15.25 -5.07 2.23
N ALA A 165 15.11 -3.87 1.65
CA ALA A 165 15.53 -2.63 2.31
C ALA A 165 14.78 -2.38 3.62
N VAL A 166 13.46 -2.64 3.64
CA VAL A 166 12.59 -2.45 4.81
C VAL A 166 12.93 -3.45 5.93
N TYR A 167 13.47 -4.63 5.62
CA TYR A 167 13.79 -5.72 6.56
C TYR A 167 15.15 -5.65 7.25
N LYS A 168 16.06 -4.83 6.76
CA LYS A 168 17.42 -4.70 7.36
C LYS A 168 17.40 -4.39 8.85
N ALA A 169 16.40 -3.63 9.31
CA ALA A 169 16.27 -3.26 10.71
C ALA A 169 15.68 -4.39 11.58
N TRP A 170 14.92 -5.31 10.99
CA TRP A 170 14.26 -6.44 11.65
C TRP A 170 15.13 -7.69 11.73
N PHE A 171 16.06 -7.85 10.79
CA PHE A 171 16.91 -9.04 10.70
C PHE A 171 17.88 -9.20 11.89
N ASN A 172 17.99 -10.42 12.41
CA ASN A 172 18.96 -10.81 13.42
C ASN A 172 20.20 -11.46 12.79
N PRO A 173 21.39 -10.81 12.81
CA PRO A 173 22.59 -11.38 12.20
C PRO A 173 23.08 -12.69 12.84
N ALA A 174 22.61 -13.06 14.03
CA ALA A 174 22.95 -14.33 14.66
C ALA A 174 22.39 -15.55 13.90
N VAL A 175 21.30 -15.40 13.15
CA VAL A 175 20.69 -16.50 12.36
C VAL A 175 21.65 -17.02 11.29
N VAL A 176 22.48 -16.14 10.71
CA VAL A 176 23.51 -16.53 9.73
C VAL A 176 24.49 -17.54 10.34
N THR A 177 24.94 -17.27 11.58
CA THR A 177 25.88 -18.17 12.27
C THR A 177 25.19 -19.47 12.68
N TYR A 178 23.91 -19.40 13.03
CA TYR A 178 23.11 -20.55 13.39
C TYR A 178 22.90 -21.49 12.19
N TYR A 179 22.42 -20.94 11.08
CA TYR A 179 22.20 -21.64 9.81
C TYR A 179 23.48 -22.36 9.35
N GLN A 180 24.61 -21.65 9.31
CA GLN A 180 25.90 -22.26 8.91
C GLN A 180 26.35 -23.41 9.82
N LYS A 181 25.91 -23.42 11.08
CA LYS A 181 26.29 -24.45 12.04
C LYS A 181 25.40 -25.69 11.98
N TYR A 182 24.10 -25.54 11.77
CA TYR A 182 23.14 -26.63 11.92
C TYR A 182 22.39 -26.98 10.65
N GLU A 183 22.12 -26.03 9.76
CA GLU A 183 21.13 -26.20 8.69
C GLU A 183 21.74 -26.23 7.30
N SER A 184 22.86 -25.52 7.10
CA SER A 184 23.52 -25.42 5.79
C SER A 184 23.79 -26.78 5.13
N TYR A 185 23.73 -26.79 3.79
CA TYR A 185 23.90 -27.98 2.97
C TYR A 185 25.10 -28.83 3.41
N ASN A 186 24.82 -30.03 3.95
CA ASN A 186 25.84 -30.95 4.40
C ASN A 186 25.25 -32.36 4.63
N LEU A 187 25.42 -33.24 3.64
CA LEU A 187 24.91 -34.62 3.72
C LEU A 187 25.44 -35.41 4.92
N THR A 188 26.62 -35.08 5.44
CA THR A 188 27.15 -35.73 6.65
C THR A 188 26.40 -35.27 7.89
N MET A 189 26.12 -33.98 8.01
CA MET A 189 25.29 -33.45 9.10
C MET A 189 23.86 -33.96 9.00
N ALA A 190 23.31 -34.11 7.79
CA ALA A 190 21.99 -34.71 7.59
C ALA A 190 21.89 -36.11 8.23
N VAL A 191 22.89 -36.97 8.00
CA VAL A 191 22.99 -38.29 8.65
C VAL A 191 23.11 -38.17 10.17
N GLN A 192 23.96 -37.26 10.66
CA GLN A 192 24.17 -37.07 12.10
C GLN A 192 22.89 -36.61 12.81
N HIS A 193 22.18 -35.63 12.26
CA HIS A 193 20.92 -35.14 12.80
C HIS A 193 19.83 -36.22 12.73
N LEU A 194 19.72 -36.96 11.63
CA LEU A 194 18.75 -38.05 11.52
C LEU A 194 18.99 -39.15 12.58
N MET A 195 20.24 -39.42 12.96
CA MET A 195 20.58 -40.33 14.06
C MET A 195 20.22 -39.80 15.46
N MET A 196 20.04 -38.48 15.62
CA MET A 196 19.61 -37.88 16.89
C MET A 196 18.09 -37.96 17.10
N VAL A 197 17.33 -38.29 16.05
CA VAL A 197 15.87 -38.41 16.13
C VAL A 197 15.49 -39.69 16.92
N PRO A 198 14.71 -39.58 18.01
CA PRO A 198 14.32 -40.74 18.79
C PRO A 198 13.55 -41.79 17.99
N GLY A 199 14.00 -43.04 18.04
CA GLY A 199 13.40 -44.15 17.32
C GLY A 199 13.82 -44.27 15.86
N VAL A 200 14.64 -43.35 15.34
CA VAL A 200 15.33 -43.54 14.06
C VAL A 200 16.60 -44.35 14.26
N THR A 201 16.82 -45.33 13.40
CA THR A 201 18.01 -46.18 13.40
C THR A 201 18.50 -46.44 11.98
N HIS A 202 19.76 -46.79 11.84
CA HIS A 202 20.40 -47.10 10.56
C HIS A 202 20.91 -48.53 10.58
N THR A 203 20.52 -49.34 9.59
CA THR A 203 20.98 -50.74 9.51
C THR A 203 22.39 -50.83 8.96
N SER A 204 23.04 -51.97 9.17
CA SER A 204 24.34 -52.27 8.53
C SER A 204 24.26 -52.34 7.00
N SER A 205 23.06 -52.54 6.43
CA SER A 205 22.79 -52.48 4.99
C SER A 205 22.53 -51.06 4.47
N GLY A 206 22.59 -50.04 5.34
CA GLY A 206 22.42 -48.65 4.99
C GLY A 206 20.97 -48.16 4.95
N GLN A 207 20.00 -48.96 5.41
CA GLN A 207 18.57 -48.61 5.40
C GLN A 207 18.20 -47.84 6.68
N TRP A 208 17.45 -46.76 6.53
CA TRP A 208 16.85 -46.05 7.67
C TRP A 208 15.57 -46.75 8.12
N LEU A 209 15.42 -46.88 9.44
CA LEU A 209 14.22 -47.39 10.08
C LEU A 209 13.70 -46.36 11.08
N TYR A 210 12.38 -46.21 11.19
CA TYR A 210 11.71 -45.49 12.27
C TYR A 210 10.82 -46.45 13.04
N LYS A 211 11.05 -46.56 14.35
CA LYS A 211 10.35 -47.51 15.25
C LYS A 211 10.33 -48.95 14.69
N GLY A 212 11.43 -49.36 14.06
CA GLY A 212 11.63 -50.71 13.51
C GLY A 212 11.06 -50.96 12.10
N SER A 213 10.37 -49.99 11.49
CA SER A 213 9.88 -50.09 10.11
C SER A 213 10.73 -49.25 9.16
N PRO A 214 10.86 -49.62 7.87
CA PRO A 214 11.51 -48.78 6.87
C PRO A 214 11.02 -47.33 6.91
N LEU A 215 11.96 -46.39 7.06
CA LEU A 215 11.64 -44.97 7.07
C LEU A 215 11.39 -44.49 5.65
N LYS A 216 10.15 -44.10 5.37
CA LYS A 216 9.70 -43.45 4.13
C LYS A 216 9.02 -42.15 4.53
N ILE A 217 9.41 -41.07 3.87
CA ILE A 217 8.80 -39.74 4.02
C ILE A 217 8.00 -39.44 2.75
N THR A 218 6.75 -39.05 2.88
CA THR A 218 5.96 -38.52 1.76
C THR A 218 6.12 -37.00 1.70
N PHE A 219 6.46 -36.46 0.53
CA PHE A 219 6.46 -35.02 0.26
C PHE A 219 5.34 -34.68 -0.71
N LEU A 220 4.29 -34.04 -0.20
CA LEU A 220 3.17 -33.55 -1.00
C LEU A 220 3.54 -32.23 -1.67
N TYR A 221 3.20 -32.07 -2.95
CA TYR A 221 3.35 -30.80 -3.66
C TYR A 221 2.18 -30.56 -4.62
N PRO A 222 1.85 -29.30 -4.96
CA PRO A 222 0.74 -28.99 -5.85
C PRO A 222 0.95 -29.56 -7.27
N THR A 223 -0.12 -30.07 -7.87
CA THR A 223 -0.18 -30.34 -9.32
C THR A 223 -0.01 -29.04 -10.11
N ASP A 224 0.65 -29.12 -11.27
CA ASP A 224 0.89 -28.00 -12.19
C ASP A 224 1.82 -26.88 -11.65
N ASP A 225 2.53 -27.11 -10.55
CA ASP A 225 3.58 -26.23 -10.02
C ASP A 225 4.98 -26.80 -10.36
N LEU A 226 5.58 -26.25 -11.42
CA LEU A 226 6.88 -26.72 -11.92
C LEU A 226 8.04 -26.44 -10.94
N PRO A 227 8.17 -25.25 -10.31
CA PRO A 227 9.13 -25.03 -9.23
C PRO A 227 9.02 -26.05 -8.09
N ALA A 228 7.80 -26.29 -7.57
CA ALA A 228 7.59 -27.26 -6.50
C ALA A 228 7.94 -28.69 -6.93
N GLN A 229 7.61 -29.08 -8.17
CA GLN A 229 8.02 -30.37 -8.73
C GLN A 229 9.55 -30.50 -8.80
N LYS A 230 10.25 -29.52 -9.39
CA LYS A 230 11.73 -29.51 -9.48
C LYS A 230 12.35 -29.64 -8.09
N PHE A 231 11.79 -28.94 -7.09
CA PHE A 231 12.26 -28.99 -5.71
C PHE A 231 12.03 -30.36 -5.05
N ALA A 232 10.86 -30.98 -5.26
CA ALA A 232 10.56 -32.30 -4.73
C ALA A 232 11.46 -33.39 -5.32
N GLU A 233 11.71 -33.34 -6.63
CA GLU A 233 12.64 -34.25 -7.32
C GLU A 233 14.09 -34.06 -6.82
N TYR A 234 14.53 -32.81 -6.68
CA TYR A 234 15.83 -32.48 -6.13
C TYR A 234 15.99 -33.03 -4.72
N LEU A 235 15.04 -32.74 -3.83
CA LEU A 235 15.10 -33.18 -2.43
C LEU A 235 15.09 -34.71 -2.31
N SER A 236 14.30 -35.40 -3.13
CA SER A 236 14.31 -36.87 -3.24
C SER A 236 15.68 -37.41 -3.64
N SER A 237 16.35 -36.76 -4.62
CA SER A 237 17.70 -37.15 -5.05
C SER A 237 18.76 -36.96 -3.95
N GLN A 238 18.69 -35.87 -3.18
CA GLN A 238 19.63 -35.60 -2.10
C GLN A 238 19.40 -36.55 -0.92
N ALA A 239 18.14 -36.86 -0.59
CA ALA A 239 17.82 -37.86 0.41
C ALA A 239 18.34 -39.26 0.02
N ALA A 240 18.22 -39.63 -1.26
CA ALA A 240 18.73 -40.90 -1.76
C ALA A 240 20.27 -41.02 -1.60
N ALA A 241 21.00 -39.91 -1.67
CA ALA A 241 22.45 -39.90 -1.45
C ALA A 241 22.87 -40.31 -0.02
N ILE A 242 21.95 -40.23 0.94
CA ILE A 242 22.12 -40.74 2.31
C ILE A 242 21.27 -42.00 2.59
N ASN A 243 20.74 -42.66 1.55
CA ASN A 243 19.80 -43.79 1.62
C ASN A 243 18.45 -43.50 2.30
N LEU A 244 18.09 -42.24 2.50
CA LEU A 244 16.76 -41.84 2.98
C LEU A 244 15.78 -41.84 1.80
N THR A 245 14.57 -42.37 2.01
CA THR A 245 13.52 -42.34 0.98
C THR A 245 12.57 -41.18 1.25
N ILE A 246 12.65 -40.14 0.42
CA ILE A 246 11.59 -39.13 0.27
C ILE A 246 10.86 -39.42 -1.04
N ALA A 247 9.55 -39.63 -0.95
CA ALA A 247 8.67 -39.92 -2.08
C ALA A 247 7.79 -38.71 -2.39
N PRO A 248 8.10 -37.96 -3.46
CA PRO A 248 7.24 -36.90 -3.98
C PRO A 248 5.88 -37.44 -4.42
N GLU A 249 4.80 -36.72 -4.11
CA GLU A 249 3.45 -37.01 -4.55
C GLU A 249 2.72 -35.72 -4.92
N ALA A 250 2.35 -35.60 -6.20
CA ALA A 250 1.58 -34.46 -6.69
C ALA A 250 0.11 -34.61 -6.28
N VAL A 251 -0.45 -33.57 -5.67
CA VAL A 251 -1.84 -33.51 -5.23
C VAL A 251 -2.46 -32.16 -5.59
N SER A 252 -3.79 -32.05 -5.60
CA SER A 252 -4.43 -30.76 -5.82
C SER A 252 -4.10 -29.79 -4.67
N PHE A 253 -3.99 -28.49 -4.97
CA PHE A 253 -3.73 -27.46 -3.94
C PHE A 253 -4.78 -27.50 -2.81
N GLY A 254 -6.06 -27.70 -3.14
CA GLY A 254 -7.13 -27.79 -2.15
C GLY A 254 -6.98 -28.98 -1.20
N THR A 255 -6.57 -30.15 -1.71
CA THR A 255 -6.26 -31.32 -0.87
C THR A 255 -5.09 -31.01 0.06
N LEU A 256 -4.02 -30.46 -0.50
CA LEU A 256 -2.79 -30.15 0.22
C LEU A 256 -3.04 -29.16 1.37
N ILE A 257 -3.74 -28.05 1.11
CA ILE A 257 -4.10 -27.06 2.13
C ILE A 257 -5.00 -27.68 3.19
N THR A 258 -6.01 -28.48 2.79
CA THR A 258 -6.91 -29.14 3.75
C THR A 258 -6.12 -30.01 4.73
N ASP A 259 -5.20 -30.83 4.23
CA ASP A 259 -4.37 -31.71 5.07
C ASP A 259 -3.40 -30.91 5.97
N ALA A 260 -2.90 -29.77 5.48
CA ALA A 260 -2.03 -28.89 6.24
C ALA A 260 -2.77 -28.17 7.36
N THR A 261 -3.95 -27.58 7.11
CA THR A 261 -4.63 -26.69 8.06
C THR A 261 -5.62 -27.40 8.98
N THR A 262 -5.82 -28.72 8.83
CA THR A 262 -6.80 -29.47 9.64
C THR A 262 -6.12 -30.27 10.77
N PRO A 263 -6.48 -30.02 12.06
CA PRO A 263 -6.07 -30.88 13.15
C PRO A 263 -6.53 -32.33 12.93
N PRO A 264 -5.72 -33.34 13.28
CA PRO A 264 -4.59 -33.27 14.22
C PRO A 264 -3.21 -33.11 13.56
N PHE A 265 -3.13 -32.63 12.31
CA PHE A 265 -1.87 -32.34 11.61
C PHE A 265 -0.91 -33.54 11.53
N ASN A 266 -1.42 -34.71 11.14
CA ASN A 266 -0.64 -35.94 11.07
C ASN A 266 -0.82 -36.74 9.76
N ASP A 267 -1.66 -36.26 8.85
CA ASP A 267 -2.00 -36.92 7.59
C ASP A 267 -0.93 -36.74 6.49
N PHE A 268 0.06 -35.86 6.72
CA PHE A 268 1.22 -35.66 5.86
C PHE A 268 2.54 -35.76 6.65
N ASN A 269 3.68 -35.83 5.96
CA ASN A 269 4.99 -35.68 6.60
C ASN A 269 5.59 -34.31 6.30
N MET A 270 5.68 -34.02 5.00
CA MET A 270 6.21 -32.77 4.48
C MET A 270 5.34 -32.29 3.34
N THR A 271 5.18 -30.97 3.24
CA THR A 271 4.48 -30.34 2.12
C THR A 271 5.07 -28.96 1.83
N THR A 272 4.61 -28.30 0.77
CA THR A 272 4.94 -26.91 0.43
C THR A 272 3.70 -26.29 -0.21
N PHE A 273 3.39 -25.05 0.16
CA PHE A 273 2.24 -24.34 -0.39
C PHE A 273 2.31 -22.84 -0.15
N GLY A 274 1.79 -22.09 -1.12
CA GLY A 274 1.59 -20.65 -0.99
C GLY A 274 2.86 -19.88 -0.69
N TRP A 275 2.67 -18.66 -0.21
CA TRP A 275 3.71 -17.74 0.18
C TRP A 275 3.33 -17.13 1.52
N ILE A 276 4.31 -16.93 2.39
CA ILE A 276 4.13 -16.12 3.59
C ILE A 276 4.63 -14.72 3.27
N ASN A 277 3.72 -13.75 3.24
CA ASN A 277 4.03 -12.34 3.07
C ASN A 277 4.23 -11.71 4.45
N LEU A 278 5.34 -11.00 4.67
CA LEU A 278 5.59 -10.29 5.93
C LEU A 278 5.23 -8.81 5.87
N GLY A 279 4.87 -8.30 4.69
CA GLY A 279 4.57 -6.89 4.45
C GLY A 279 5.70 -5.95 4.92
N PRO A 280 5.46 -4.64 5.01
CA PRO A 280 6.43 -3.71 5.57
C PRO A 280 6.54 -3.80 7.11
N TRP A 281 5.47 -4.25 7.77
CA TRP A 281 5.39 -4.43 9.22
C TRP A 281 5.59 -5.89 9.62
N VAL A 282 6.86 -6.33 9.65
CA VAL A 282 7.23 -7.73 9.99
C VAL A 282 6.61 -8.20 11.31
N ASN A 283 6.46 -7.30 12.29
CA ASN A 283 5.85 -7.62 13.57
C ASN A 283 4.34 -7.90 13.52
N SER A 284 3.61 -7.31 12.57
CA SER A 284 2.18 -7.60 12.37
C SER A 284 2.01 -8.99 11.77
N TRP A 285 2.77 -9.28 10.71
CA TRP A 285 2.66 -10.56 10.00
C TRP A 285 3.29 -11.76 10.72
N MET A 286 4.29 -11.56 11.57
CA MET A 286 4.84 -12.67 12.36
C MET A 286 3.81 -13.28 13.33
N THR A 287 2.65 -12.65 13.55
CA THR A 287 1.56 -13.21 14.37
C THR A 287 1.06 -14.57 13.88
N ILE A 288 1.27 -14.94 12.61
CA ILE A 288 0.97 -16.29 12.09
C ILE A 288 1.63 -17.42 12.92
N TYR A 289 2.76 -17.16 13.58
CA TYR A 289 3.43 -18.17 14.40
C TYR A 289 2.80 -18.35 15.78
N THR A 290 1.79 -17.55 16.12
CA THR A 290 1.12 -17.57 17.43
C THR A 290 -0.14 -18.42 17.45
N ASP A 291 -0.71 -18.76 16.28
CA ASP A 291 -1.80 -19.73 16.17
C ASP A 291 -1.28 -21.06 15.60
N PRO A 292 -1.35 -22.17 16.36
CA PRO A 292 -0.94 -23.48 15.88
C PRO A 292 -1.66 -23.94 14.61
N ALA A 293 -2.86 -23.44 14.30
CA ALA A 293 -3.57 -23.77 13.07
C ALA A 293 -2.85 -23.25 11.81
N ASP A 294 -2.22 -22.09 11.92
CA ASP A 294 -1.51 -21.43 10.81
C ASP A 294 -0.14 -22.06 10.54
N VAL A 295 0.43 -22.72 11.55
CA VAL A 295 1.77 -23.37 11.50
C VAL A 295 1.72 -24.88 11.76
N GLN A 296 0.61 -25.51 11.33
CA GLN A 296 0.46 -26.97 11.23
C GLN A 296 0.74 -27.73 12.54
N GLY A 297 0.38 -27.11 13.66
CA GLY A 297 0.49 -27.63 15.01
C GLY A 297 1.74 -27.17 15.78
N PHE A 298 2.60 -26.34 15.21
CA PHE A 298 3.70 -25.74 15.97
C PHE A 298 3.18 -24.78 17.03
N SER A 299 3.83 -24.76 18.20
CA SER A 299 3.55 -23.78 19.26
C SER A 299 4.78 -23.66 20.14
N ASN A 300 5.14 -22.43 20.48
CA ASN A 300 6.22 -22.16 21.42
C ASN A 300 5.94 -20.87 22.19
N SER A 301 5.57 -21.02 23.47
CA SER A 301 5.16 -19.89 24.30
C SER A 301 6.21 -18.77 24.45
N THR A 302 7.50 -19.07 24.24
CA THR A 302 8.56 -18.04 24.24
C THR A 302 8.48 -17.20 22.97
N ILE A 303 8.38 -17.84 21.81
CA ILE A 303 8.20 -17.19 20.51
C ILE A 303 6.87 -16.42 20.50
N ASP A 304 5.78 -17.03 20.96
CA ASP A 304 4.45 -16.41 21.06
C ASP A 304 4.51 -15.10 21.89
N THR A 305 5.22 -15.14 23.01
CA THR A 305 5.40 -13.97 23.89
C THR A 305 6.24 -12.89 23.22
N LEU A 306 7.32 -13.25 22.51
CA LEU A 306 8.17 -12.29 21.80
C LEU A 306 7.40 -11.59 20.68
N ILE A 307 6.66 -12.34 19.88
CA ILE A 307 5.83 -11.80 18.78
C ILE A 307 4.71 -10.92 19.34
N SER A 308 4.03 -11.37 20.40
CA SER A 308 3.03 -10.55 21.09
C SER A 308 3.62 -9.25 21.64
N ASN A 309 4.84 -9.27 22.19
CA ASN A 309 5.51 -8.06 22.65
C ASN A 309 5.93 -7.14 21.50
N ALA A 310 6.29 -7.70 20.35
CA ALA A 310 6.62 -6.94 19.14
C ALA A 310 5.40 -6.22 18.57
N LEU A 311 4.27 -6.92 18.45
CA LEU A 311 3.00 -6.35 17.99
C LEU A 311 2.51 -5.22 18.91
N ASN A 312 2.76 -5.33 20.21
CA ASN A 312 2.31 -4.36 21.23
C ASN A 312 3.37 -3.29 21.57
N ALA A 313 4.49 -3.23 20.84
CA ALA A 313 5.59 -2.33 21.16
C ALA A 313 5.25 -0.86 20.85
N ALA A 314 5.55 0.03 21.80
CA ALA A 314 5.30 1.47 21.65
C ALA A 314 6.30 2.21 20.74
N SER A 315 7.25 1.50 20.13
CA SER A 315 8.19 2.08 19.17
C SER A 315 8.71 1.02 18.20
N VAL A 316 9.02 1.44 16.97
CA VAL A 316 9.60 0.57 15.94
C VAL A 316 10.88 -0.11 16.43
N THR A 317 11.80 0.63 17.08
CA THR A 317 13.04 0.05 17.63
C THR A 317 12.77 -1.05 18.68
N SER A 318 11.72 -0.92 19.50
CA SER A 318 11.37 -1.97 20.45
C SER A 318 10.79 -3.20 19.73
N ALA A 319 9.91 -2.99 18.75
CA ALA A 319 9.37 -4.06 17.92
C ALA A 319 10.49 -4.83 17.21
N GLU A 320 11.41 -4.13 16.54
CA GLU A 320 12.58 -4.69 15.86
C GLU A 320 13.42 -5.59 16.78
N ASN A 321 13.63 -5.20 18.04
CA ASN A 321 14.43 -6.00 18.98
C ASN A 321 13.72 -7.30 19.39
N TYR A 322 12.40 -7.27 19.58
CA TYR A 322 11.63 -8.47 19.87
C TYR A 322 11.58 -9.41 18.66
N ILE A 323 11.37 -8.86 17.45
CA ILE A 323 11.38 -9.64 16.21
C ILE A 323 12.74 -10.27 15.95
N LYS A 324 13.86 -9.57 16.18
CA LYS A 324 15.19 -10.20 16.09
C LYS A 324 15.32 -11.42 16.97
N GLN A 325 14.80 -11.36 18.20
CA GLN A 325 14.85 -12.52 19.09
C GLN A 325 13.90 -13.63 18.62
N ALA A 326 12.68 -13.28 18.20
CA ALA A 326 11.72 -14.23 17.67
C ALA A 326 12.24 -14.94 16.42
N GLU A 327 12.85 -14.20 15.47
CA GLU A 327 13.48 -14.75 14.26
C GLU A 327 14.58 -15.75 14.60
N TYR A 328 15.43 -15.42 15.59
CA TYR A 328 16.47 -16.35 16.02
C TYR A 328 15.90 -17.61 16.67
N ASP A 329 14.88 -17.47 17.51
CA ASP A 329 14.23 -18.61 18.14
C ASP A 329 13.44 -19.45 17.11
N LEU A 330 12.86 -18.83 16.08
CA LEU A 330 12.27 -19.51 14.92
C LEU A 330 13.34 -20.24 14.11
N GLN A 331 14.52 -19.66 13.88
CA GLN A 331 15.62 -20.38 13.23
C GLN A 331 16.07 -21.59 14.07
N VAL A 332 16.10 -21.45 15.39
CA VAL A 332 16.45 -22.55 16.32
C VAL A 332 15.39 -23.65 16.27
N GLU A 333 14.12 -23.33 16.38
CA GLU A 333 13.05 -24.33 16.39
C GLU A 333 12.70 -24.84 14.98
N GLU A 334 13.05 -24.09 13.93
CA GLU A 334 12.85 -24.39 12.51
C GLU A 334 11.44 -24.94 12.20
N PRO A 335 10.32 -24.28 12.59
CA PRO A 335 8.98 -24.77 12.23
C PRO A 335 8.77 -24.89 10.73
N TYR A 336 9.50 -24.09 9.97
CA TYR A 336 9.58 -24.11 8.52
C TYR A 336 11.03 -24.16 8.08
N VAL A 337 11.28 -24.79 6.93
CA VAL A 337 12.52 -24.60 6.20
C VAL A 337 12.23 -23.67 5.03
N ILE A 338 12.79 -22.47 5.07
CA ILE A 338 12.65 -21.47 4.01
C ILE A 338 13.41 -21.95 2.78
N ASN A 339 12.75 -22.03 1.62
CA ASN A 339 13.37 -22.52 0.38
C ASN A 339 13.45 -21.48 -0.73
N VAL A 340 12.70 -20.37 -0.64
CA VAL A 340 12.78 -19.27 -1.60
C VAL A 340 12.23 -17.98 -1.02
N TRP A 341 12.90 -16.86 -1.24
CA TRP A 341 12.31 -15.53 -1.22
C TRP A 341 11.99 -15.11 -2.65
N SER A 342 10.71 -14.83 -2.90
CA SER A 342 10.17 -14.69 -4.25
C SER A 342 10.50 -13.33 -4.87
N ASN A 343 10.41 -13.24 -6.20
CA ASN A 343 10.30 -11.95 -6.88
C ASN A 343 8.87 -11.76 -7.39
N GLY A 344 8.34 -10.54 -7.24
CA GLY A 344 7.18 -10.09 -7.99
C GLY A 344 7.60 -9.76 -9.42
N ILE A 345 6.88 -10.29 -10.41
CA ILE A 345 7.24 -10.18 -11.83
C ILE A 345 6.04 -9.75 -12.67
N GLN A 346 6.17 -8.64 -13.38
CA GLN A 346 5.14 -8.14 -14.30
C GLN A 346 5.72 -7.75 -15.66
N GLY A 347 4.95 -8.02 -16.71
CA GLY A 347 5.21 -7.54 -18.06
C GLY A 347 4.32 -6.35 -18.40
N LEU A 348 4.90 -5.27 -18.93
CA LEU A 348 4.22 -4.00 -19.22
C LEU A 348 4.31 -3.65 -20.70
N TYR A 349 3.19 -3.30 -21.32
CA TYR A 349 3.15 -2.81 -22.69
C TYR A 349 3.50 -1.31 -22.72
N LEU A 350 4.63 -0.98 -23.33
CA LEU A 350 5.15 0.39 -23.38
C LEU A 350 4.50 1.29 -24.44
N PRO A 351 4.16 0.82 -25.65
CA PRO A 351 3.68 1.71 -26.69
C PRO A 351 2.37 2.40 -26.32
N GLY A 352 2.41 3.72 -26.24
CA GLY A 352 1.23 4.56 -26.01
C GLY A 352 0.91 4.79 -24.54
N TRP A 353 1.68 4.24 -23.59
CA TRP A 353 1.51 4.42 -22.15
C TRP A 353 2.71 5.12 -21.52
N ALA A 354 2.47 5.81 -20.41
CA ALA A 354 3.49 6.48 -19.62
C ALA A 354 3.24 6.27 -18.12
N ASN A 355 4.29 6.48 -17.35
CA ASN A 355 4.33 6.56 -15.90
C ASN A 355 3.91 5.31 -15.12
N TYR A 356 4.32 4.12 -15.58
CA TYR A 356 4.33 2.96 -14.69
C TYR A 356 5.31 3.22 -13.54
N VAL A 357 4.89 3.04 -12.29
CA VAL A 357 5.74 3.28 -11.13
C VAL A 357 6.38 1.97 -10.69
N TYR A 358 7.70 1.87 -10.83
CA TYR A 358 8.46 0.69 -10.45
C TYR A 358 8.91 0.71 -8.99
N LEU A 359 8.49 -0.33 -8.25
CA LEU A 359 8.85 -0.55 -6.85
C LEU A 359 10.17 -1.32 -6.72
N ASN A 360 11.01 -0.91 -5.78
CA ASN A 360 12.30 -1.54 -5.49
C ASN A 360 12.21 -2.79 -4.59
N SER A 361 11.10 -2.94 -3.87
CA SER A 361 10.58 -4.17 -3.24
C SER A 361 9.05 -4.07 -3.23
N THR A 362 8.34 -5.19 -3.07
CA THR A 362 6.87 -5.17 -3.07
C THR A 362 6.28 -6.24 -2.17
N SER A 363 5.09 -5.99 -1.63
CA SER A 363 4.25 -7.02 -0.99
C SER A 363 3.64 -7.97 -2.01
N GLU A 364 3.29 -7.49 -3.20
CA GLU A 364 2.55 -8.27 -4.20
C GLU A 364 3.02 -7.98 -5.63
N TYR A 365 2.83 -6.74 -6.10
CA TYR A 365 3.11 -6.34 -7.49
C TYR A 365 4.29 -5.37 -7.61
N PRO A 366 5.25 -5.59 -8.53
CA PRO A 366 6.39 -4.69 -8.70
C PRO A 366 6.03 -3.34 -9.35
N ILE A 367 4.79 -3.17 -9.83
CA ILE A 367 4.29 -1.95 -10.48
C ILE A 367 3.04 -1.42 -9.80
N VAL A 368 3.11 -0.13 -9.48
CA VAL A 368 1.98 0.74 -9.13
C VAL A 368 1.54 1.41 -10.44
N TYR A 369 0.27 1.25 -10.79
CA TYR A 369 -0.33 1.70 -12.07
C TYR A 369 -1.16 2.97 -11.92
N GLU A 370 -1.26 3.52 -10.72
CA GLU A 370 -2.15 4.60 -10.34
C GLU A 370 -1.85 5.86 -11.15
N ASP A 371 -0.58 6.09 -11.51
CA ASP A 371 -0.11 7.20 -12.35
C ASP A 371 -0.23 6.94 -13.86
N VAL A 372 -0.60 5.72 -14.28
CA VAL A 372 -0.51 5.30 -15.68
C VAL A 372 -1.57 6.02 -16.53
N HIS A 373 -1.12 6.53 -17.67
CA HIS A 373 -1.98 7.23 -18.63
C HIS A 373 -1.43 7.14 -20.06
N PRO A 374 -2.27 7.39 -21.08
CA PRO A 374 -1.80 7.40 -22.45
C PRO A 374 -0.76 8.51 -22.70
N THR A 375 0.30 8.24 -23.46
CA THR A 375 1.37 9.22 -23.69
C THR A 375 0.83 10.57 -24.18
N GLY A 376 1.19 11.64 -23.48
CA GLY A 376 0.81 13.01 -23.82
C GLY A 376 -0.63 13.40 -23.47
N THR A 377 -1.42 12.53 -22.82
CA THR A 377 -2.79 12.84 -22.38
C THR A 377 -3.17 12.06 -21.12
N ALA A 378 -4.35 12.30 -20.57
CA ALA A 378 -4.91 11.60 -19.42
C ALA A 378 -6.43 11.54 -19.53
N LEU A 379 -7.06 10.77 -18.64
CA LEU A 379 -8.52 10.59 -18.55
C LEU A 379 -9.15 10.04 -19.84
N GLN A 380 -8.35 9.37 -20.67
CA GLN A 380 -8.76 8.76 -21.93
C GLN A 380 -8.19 7.33 -22.01
N GLY A 381 -8.73 6.54 -22.92
CA GLY A 381 -8.30 5.15 -23.12
C GLY A 381 -8.88 4.18 -22.08
N THR A 382 -8.52 2.91 -22.26
CA THR A 382 -8.81 1.82 -21.34
C THR A 382 -7.49 1.13 -21.07
N PHE A 383 -7.04 1.13 -19.82
CA PHE A 383 -5.88 0.38 -19.38
C PHE A 383 -6.33 -1.01 -18.95
N ILE A 384 -5.74 -2.05 -19.53
CA ILE A 384 -6.17 -3.44 -19.35
C ILE A 384 -5.14 -4.19 -18.51
N TRP A 385 -5.50 -4.52 -17.28
CA TRP A 385 -4.73 -5.41 -16.42
C TRP A 385 -5.33 -6.81 -16.47
N SER A 386 -4.54 -7.75 -16.97
CA SER A 386 -4.91 -9.15 -17.05
C SER A 386 -4.33 -9.95 -15.88
N PHE A 387 -5.15 -10.89 -15.40
CA PHE A 387 -4.78 -11.88 -14.41
C PHE A 387 -5.11 -13.27 -14.92
N VAL A 388 -4.18 -14.20 -14.77
CA VAL A 388 -4.48 -15.63 -14.75
C VAL A 388 -4.81 -15.99 -13.31
N SER A 389 -6.06 -16.34 -13.07
CA SER A 389 -6.47 -16.89 -11.79
C SER A 389 -6.91 -18.34 -11.96
N GLY A 390 -6.64 -19.15 -10.93
CA GLY A 390 -7.26 -20.47 -10.80
C GLY A 390 -8.77 -20.40 -10.49
N ASP A 391 -9.30 -19.20 -10.20
CA ASP A 391 -10.69 -18.93 -9.83
C ASP A 391 -11.09 -17.49 -10.20
N MET A 392 -12.19 -17.29 -10.93
CA MET A 392 -12.72 -15.96 -11.26
C MET A 392 -13.06 -15.15 -9.99
N MET A 393 -13.09 -13.82 -10.07
CA MET A 393 -13.63 -12.97 -9.00
C MET A 393 -14.99 -13.52 -8.51
N ARG A 394 -15.06 -13.93 -7.24
CA ARG A 394 -16.23 -14.63 -6.70
C ARG A 394 -17.38 -13.68 -6.34
N HIS A 395 -17.04 -12.46 -5.94
CA HIS A 395 -17.96 -11.40 -5.55
C HIS A 395 -17.27 -10.04 -5.66
N LEU A 396 -18.04 -8.96 -5.76
CA LEU A 396 -17.59 -7.57 -5.65
C LEU A 396 -18.44 -6.88 -4.59
N ASN A 397 -18.05 -7.05 -3.33
CA ASN A 397 -18.83 -6.64 -2.17
C ASN A 397 -17.90 -6.05 -1.10
N PRO A 398 -17.82 -4.71 -0.96
CA PRO A 398 -16.91 -4.09 0.00
C PRO A 398 -17.20 -4.57 1.42
N TYR A 399 -18.46 -4.85 1.76
CA TYR A 399 -18.88 -5.22 3.10
C TYR A 399 -18.51 -6.64 3.53
N ALA A 400 -18.12 -7.52 2.60
CA ALA A 400 -17.99 -8.96 2.85
C ALA A 400 -16.79 -9.64 2.18
N SER A 401 -16.11 -8.96 1.24
CA SER A 401 -15.17 -9.59 0.33
C SER A 401 -13.83 -9.94 0.97
N THR A 402 -13.39 -11.18 0.80
CA THR A 402 -12.07 -11.71 1.22
C THR A 402 -11.24 -12.20 0.01
N SER A 403 -11.58 -11.70 -1.17
CA SER A 403 -10.95 -12.12 -2.43
C SER A 403 -9.96 -11.07 -2.86
N VAL A 404 -8.67 -11.40 -2.90
CA VAL A 404 -7.60 -10.51 -3.42
C VAL A 404 -8.00 -9.89 -4.76
N TYR A 405 -8.52 -10.68 -5.71
CA TYR A 405 -8.97 -10.15 -6.99
C TYR A 405 -10.06 -9.09 -6.87
N ALA A 406 -11.02 -9.27 -5.95
CA ALA A 406 -12.07 -8.29 -5.71
C ALA A 406 -11.53 -7.04 -5.00
N LEU A 407 -10.53 -7.21 -4.13
CA LEU A 407 -9.87 -6.09 -3.44
C LEU A 407 -9.15 -5.18 -4.45
N ASN A 408 -8.49 -5.75 -5.48
CA ASN A 408 -7.90 -4.97 -6.57
C ASN A 408 -8.89 -3.99 -7.23
N GLU A 409 -10.18 -4.33 -7.36
CA GLU A 409 -11.18 -3.39 -7.86
C GLU A 409 -11.83 -2.54 -6.76
N LEU A 410 -11.98 -3.05 -5.53
CA LEU A 410 -12.59 -2.32 -4.43
C LEU A 410 -11.70 -1.17 -3.95
N ASP A 411 -10.38 -1.32 -3.98
CA ASP A 411 -9.42 -0.28 -3.59
C ASP A 411 -9.48 0.95 -4.51
N GLU A 412 -9.89 0.75 -5.77
CA GLU A 412 -10.16 1.83 -6.73
C GLU A 412 -11.49 2.57 -6.51
N LEU A 413 -12.38 1.97 -5.71
CA LEU A 413 -13.74 2.46 -5.44
C LEU A 413 -13.88 3.07 -4.03
N TYR A 414 -13.18 2.51 -3.04
CA TYR A 414 -13.35 2.80 -1.62
C TYR A 414 -12.02 3.23 -1.00
N PRO A 415 -11.88 4.50 -0.60
CA PRO A 415 -10.65 5.00 -0.03
C PRO A 415 -10.55 4.70 1.49
N SER A 416 -9.34 4.47 1.99
CA SER A 416 -9.01 4.46 3.42
C SER A 416 -8.80 5.88 3.98
N LEU A 417 -8.57 6.02 5.30
CA LEU A 417 -8.26 7.32 5.91
C LEU A 417 -6.87 7.83 5.48
N ALA A 418 -5.90 6.93 5.41
CA ALA A 418 -4.54 7.19 4.98
C ALA A 418 -4.03 6.06 4.08
N ILE A 419 -3.01 6.34 3.27
CA ILE A 419 -2.36 5.34 2.42
C ILE A 419 -0.89 5.24 2.78
N THR A 420 -0.30 4.07 2.59
CA THR A 420 1.15 3.88 2.73
C THR A 420 1.91 4.70 1.70
N ASN A 421 3.02 5.31 2.10
CA ASN A 421 3.92 5.97 1.17
C ASN A 421 4.81 4.93 0.48
N ASP A 422 4.67 4.76 -0.83
CA ASP A 422 5.55 3.87 -1.62
C ASP A 422 7.03 4.24 -1.50
N SER A 423 7.31 5.50 -1.13
CA SER A 423 8.67 5.97 -0.88
C SER A 423 9.25 5.65 0.49
N ASN A 424 8.38 5.30 1.43
CA ASN A 424 8.74 4.96 2.80
C ASN A 424 7.55 4.25 3.43
N GLN A 425 7.56 2.91 3.39
CA GLN A 425 6.41 2.11 3.84
C GLN A 425 6.10 2.22 5.35
N TYR A 426 6.97 2.85 6.15
CA TYR A 426 6.69 3.20 7.56
C TYR A 426 5.99 4.56 7.74
N GLN A 427 5.58 5.20 6.65
CA GLN A 427 4.98 6.51 6.69
C GLN A 427 3.65 6.49 5.97
N LEU A 428 2.62 6.93 6.68
CA LEU A 428 1.30 7.17 6.10
C LEU A 428 1.19 8.56 5.48
N LEU A 429 0.41 8.65 4.41
CA LEU A 429 0.03 9.88 3.73
C LEU A 429 -1.47 10.13 3.90
N PRO A 430 -1.90 11.39 4.13
CA PRO A 430 -3.32 11.71 4.24
C PRO A 430 -4.11 11.37 2.97
N TRP A 431 -5.22 10.64 3.13
CA TRP A 431 -6.16 10.27 2.07
C TRP A 431 -7.59 10.79 2.35
N LEU A 432 -8.55 10.03 2.88
CA LEU A 432 -9.80 10.65 3.37
C LEU A 432 -9.55 11.55 4.60
N ALA A 433 -8.56 11.22 5.41
CA ALA A 433 -8.06 12.13 6.42
C ALA A 433 -7.32 13.29 5.75
N GLU A 434 -7.67 14.51 6.11
CA GLU A 434 -6.86 15.70 5.84
C GLU A 434 -5.66 15.75 6.80
N SER A 435 -5.87 15.33 8.04
CA SER A 435 -4.83 15.25 9.08
C SER A 435 -5.27 14.37 10.24
N TRP A 436 -4.32 13.91 11.04
CA TRP A 436 -4.58 13.29 12.33
C TRP A 436 -3.53 13.73 13.36
N LYS A 437 -3.85 13.52 14.64
CA LYS A 437 -2.88 13.62 15.73
C LYS A 437 -3.09 12.47 16.71
N THR A 438 -2.01 12.04 17.33
CA THR A 438 -2.01 10.98 18.35
C THR A 438 -1.85 11.60 19.74
N ILE A 439 -2.72 11.26 20.69
CA ILE A 439 -2.68 11.70 22.08
C ILE A 439 -2.50 10.47 22.97
N SER A 440 -1.48 10.47 23.82
CA SER A 440 -1.28 9.36 24.78
C SER A 440 -2.31 9.44 25.91
N LEU A 441 -2.96 8.32 26.20
CA LEU A 441 -3.99 8.16 27.23
C LEU A 441 -3.58 7.09 28.27
N PRO A 442 -2.71 7.42 29.23
CA PRO A 442 -2.40 6.50 30.32
C PRO A 442 -3.55 6.46 31.34
N ASN A 443 -4.01 5.25 31.68
CA ASN A 443 -4.96 5.00 32.78
C ASN A 443 -6.18 5.95 32.76
N THR A 444 -6.95 5.93 31.68
CA THR A 444 -8.08 6.83 31.40
C THR A 444 -9.40 6.08 31.41
N THR A 445 -10.41 6.62 32.09
CA THR A 445 -11.79 6.15 31.97
C THR A 445 -12.49 6.96 30.88
N LEU A 446 -13.01 6.26 29.88
CA LEU A 446 -13.72 6.85 28.76
C LEU A 446 -15.15 7.26 29.15
N PRO A 447 -15.78 8.17 28.38
CA PRO A 447 -17.18 8.54 28.56
C PRO A 447 -18.17 7.36 28.53
N ASN A 448 -17.87 6.29 27.80
CA ASN A 448 -18.67 5.07 27.76
C ASN A 448 -18.50 4.17 29.01
N GLY A 449 -17.57 4.51 29.91
CA GLY A 449 -17.26 3.77 31.14
C GLY A 449 -16.10 2.79 31.02
N ASP A 450 -15.60 2.53 29.80
CA ASP A 450 -14.46 1.65 29.58
C ASP A 450 -13.17 2.24 30.13
N HIS A 451 -12.24 1.36 30.51
CA HIS A 451 -11.01 1.74 31.15
C HIS A 451 -9.81 1.41 30.26
N ILE A 452 -9.17 2.46 29.74
CA ILE A 452 -7.90 2.38 29.02
C ILE A 452 -6.75 2.34 30.03
N ILE A 453 -5.88 1.34 29.94
CA ILE A 453 -4.73 1.20 30.86
C ILE A 453 -3.50 1.91 30.27
N ASN A 454 -3.21 1.68 29.00
CA ASN A 454 -2.10 2.29 28.28
C ASN A 454 -2.48 2.50 26.81
N GLY A 455 -3.22 3.57 26.54
CA GLY A 455 -3.87 3.77 25.25
C GLY A 455 -3.43 5.02 24.50
N THR A 456 -4.08 5.19 23.36
CA THR A 456 -3.88 6.29 22.42
C THR A 456 -5.24 6.77 21.92
N GLU A 457 -5.38 8.08 21.75
CA GLU A 457 -6.49 8.70 21.03
C GLU A 457 -5.96 9.23 19.70
N LEU A 458 -6.62 8.84 18.61
CA LEU A 458 -6.43 9.42 17.28
C LEU A 458 -7.54 10.42 17.01
N VAL A 459 -7.17 11.69 16.87
CA VAL A 459 -8.13 12.72 16.43
C VAL A 459 -7.93 12.93 14.95
N VAL A 460 -8.86 12.40 14.15
CA VAL A 460 -8.80 12.39 12.69
C VAL A 460 -9.72 13.49 12.14
N ASN A 461 -9.19 14.36 11.30
CA ASN A 461 -9.97 15.36 10.56
C ASN A 461 -10.09 14.91 9.11
N LEU A 462 -11.32 14.88 8.59
CA LEU A 462 -11.60 14.47 7.22
C LEU A 462 -11.57 15.64 6.25
N VAL A 463 -11.27 15.33 5.00
CA VAL A 463 -11.47 16.27 3.89
C VAL A 463 -12.95 16.66 3.78
N HIS A 464 -13.21 17.91 3.38
CA HIS A 464 -14.57 18.46 3.29
C HIS A 464 -15.16 18.40 1.88
N ASN A 465 -14.42 17.83 0.93
CA ASN A 465 -14.75 17.76 -0.48
C ASN A 465 -14.89 16.33 -1.02
N ALA A 466 -14.93 15.32 -0.13
CA ALA A 466 -15.24 13.96 -0.51
C ALA A 466 -16.76 13.74 -0.50
N THR A 467 -17.27 13.17 -1.60
CA THR A 467 -18.68 12.84 -1.81
C THR A 467 -18.78 11.41 -2.31
N TRP A 468 -19.76 10.67 -1.79
CA TRP A 468 -20.25 9.46 -2.44
C TRP A 468 -20.87 9.85 -3.77
N ILE A 469 -20.77 8.98 -4.78
CA ILE A 469 -21.25 9.24 -6.14
C ILE A 469 -22.77 9.51 -6.25
N ASP A 470 -23.54 9.28 -5.19
CA ASP A 470 -24.96 9.64 -5.09
C ASP A 470 -25.20 11.06 -4.50
N GLY A 471 -24.12 11.80 -4.28
CA GLY A 471 -24.05 13.15 -3.74
C GLY A 471 -24.14 13.23 -2.21
N VAL A 472 -24.09 12.12 -1.48
CA VAL A 472 -24.01 12.15 -0.01
C VAL A 472 -22.58 12.54 0.38
N PRO A 473 -22.35 13.56 1.23
CA PRO A 473 -21.00 13.85 1.72
C PRO A 473 -20.41 12.66 2.48
N VAL A 474 -19.13 12.37 2.27
CA VAL A 474 -18.39 11.41 3.11
C VAL A 474 -18.13 12.08 4.46
N THR A 475 -18.49 11.41 5.56
CA THR A 475 -18.41 11.99 6.90
C THR A 475 -17.75 11.07 7.92
N ALA A 476 -17.45 11.63 9.10
CA ALA A 476 -16.99 10.89 10.26
C ALA A 476 -17.97 9.78 10.69
N TYR A 477 -19.26 9.88 10.34
CA TYR A 477 -20.22 8.81 10.56
C TYR A 477 -19.98 7.58 9.67
N ASP A 478 -19.51 7.76 8.43
CA ASP A 478 -19.15 6.64 7.54
C ASP A 478 -17.91 5.92 8.07
N VAL A 479 -16.94 6.66 8.60
CA VAL A 479 -15.74 6.11 9.27
C VAL A 479 -16.13 5.33 10.51
N ASN A 480 -16.96 5.93 11.37
CA ASN A 480 -17.49 5.28 12.56
C ASN A 480 -18.21 3.97 12.21
N PHE A 481 -19.12 4.04 11.23
CA PHE A 481 -19.82 2.88 10.71
C PHE A 481 -18.85 1.80 10.23
N THR A 482 -17.84 2.17 9.42
CA THR A 482 -16.87 1.24 8.83
C THR A 482 -16.10 0.47 9.90
N ILE A 483 -15.54 1.18 10.89
CA ILE A 483 -14.78 0.59 11.99
C ILE A 483 -15.62 -0.46 12.74
N TRP A 484 -16.87 -0.11 13.10
CA TRP A 484 -17.73 -1.06 13.82
C TRP A 484 -18.32 -2.12 12.89
N TRP A 485 -18.46 -1.86 11.59
CA TRP A 485 -18.92 -2.85 10.62
C TRP A 485 -17.94 -4.02 10.47
N TYR A 486 -16.64 -3.73 10.35
CA TYR A 486 -15.58 -4.73 10.24
C TYR A 486 -15.11 -5.33 11.56
N ASP A 487 -15.81 -5.00 12.66
CA ASP A 487 -15.75 -5.69 13.94
C ASP A 487 -14.43 -5.53 14.70
N LEU A 488 -14.51 -4.67 15.70
CA LEU A 488 -13.57 -4.60 16.82
C LEU A 488 -14.03 -5.63 17.85
N ASN A 489 -13.09 -6.49 18.29
CA ASN A 489 -13.21 -7.44 19.39
C ASN A 489 -14.38 -7.16 20.35
N PHE A 490 -15.12 -8.21 20.74
CA PHE A 490 -16.22 -8.17 21.73
C PHE A 490 -17.63 -7.79 21.24
N MET A 491 -17.90 -7.66 19.93
CA MET A 491 -19.26 -7.39 19.41
C MET A 491 -20.11 -8.62 19.07
N MET A 492 -19.81 -9.79 19.62
CA MET A 492 -20.73 -10.94 19.51
C MET A 492 -22.12 -10.59 20.07
N GLY A 493 -23.16 -10.91 19.31
CA GLY A 493 -24.55 -10.65 19.66
C GLY A 493 -25.24 -9.64 18.74
N THR A 494 -26.27 -8.97 19.26
CA THR A 494 -27.01 -7.93 18.52
C THR A 494 -26.59 -6.55 19.01
N ASN A 495 -25.89 -5.81 18.16
CA ASN A 495 -25.37 -4.48 18.44
C ASN A 495 -26.08 -3.42 17.60
N SER A 496 -26.06 -2.17 18.07
CA SER A 496 -26.64 -1.05 17.34
C SER A 496 -25.67 0.13 17.30
N PHE A 497 -25.44 0.66 16.11
CA PHE A 497 -24.58 1.81 15.86
C PHE A 497 -25.29 2.74 14.87
N ASP A 498 -25.43 4.01 15.26
CA ASP A 498 -26.09 5.06 14.47
C ASP A 498 -27.46 4.68 13.89
N GLY A 499 -28.23 3.87 14.64
CA GLY A 499 -29.58 3.42 14.27
C GLY A 499 -29.64 2.15 13.40
N LEU A 500 -28.49 1.60 12.97
CA LEU A 500 -28.43 0.28 12.36
C LEU A 500 -28.27 -0.79 13.43
N THR A 501 -29.11 -1.82 13.42
CA THR A 501 -28.99 -2.98 14.29
C THR A 501 -28.45 -4.18 13.51
N VAL A 502 -27.35 -4.75 13.97
CA VAL A 502 -26.66 -5.89 13.33
C VAL A 502 -26.53 -7.05 14.33
N ASN A 503 -26.82 -8.27 13.87
CA ASN A 503 -26.62 -9.49 14.65
C ASN A 503 -25.35 -10.20 14.18
N TYR A 504 -24.21 -9.88 14.79
CA TYR A 504 -22.90 -10.43 14.44
C TYR A 504 -22.80 -11.93 14.69
N THR A 505 -23.48 -12.45 15.72
CA THR A 505 -23.55 -13.91 15.94
C THR A 505 -24.20 -14.61 14.75
N TYR A 506 -25.31 -14.08 14.23
CA TYR A 506 -25.94 -14.64 13.04
C TYR A 506 -25.04 -14.54 11.80
N LEU A 507 -24.34 -13.42 11.64
CA LEU A 507 -23.43 -13.22 10.51
C LEU A 507 -22.29 -14.25 10.53
N ILE A 508 -21.61 -14.40 11.67
CA ILE A 508 -20.51 -15.36 11.85
C ILE A 508 -21.00 -16.80 11.69
N ASP A 509 -22.11 -17.19 12.34
CA ASP A 509 -22.66 -18.55 12.28
C ASP A 509 -23.06 -18.97 10.84
N ASN A 510 -23.25 -18.01 9.94
CA ASN A 510 -23.62 -18.25 8.54
C ASN A 510 -22.49 -17.90 7.55
N GLY A 511 -21.29 -17.56 8.02
CA GLY A 511 -20.16 -17.20 7.15
C GLY A 511 -20.36 -15.88 6.38
N TYR A 512 -21.18 -14.97 6.91
CA TYR A 512 -21.51 -13.67 6.34
C TYR A 512 -20.67 -12.56 6.97
N TYR A 513 -19.35 -12.66 6.89
CA TYR A 513 -18.42 -11.67 7.41
C TYR A 513 -17.17 -11.59 6.52
N ASN A 514 -16.47 -10.45 6.57
CA ASN A 514 -15.17 -10.33 5.94
C ASN A 514 -14.11 -10.88 6.90
N SER A 515 -13.54 -12.06 6.62
CA SER A 515 -12.51 -12.66 7.50
C SER A 515 -11.16 -11.96 7.46
N ASP A 516 -10.90 -11.14 6.44
CA ASP A 516 -9.59 -10.52 6.23
C ASP A 516 -9.47 -9.20 7.01
N LEU A 517 -10.59 -8.51 7.25
CA LEU A 517 -10.65 -7.25 8.02
C LEU A 517 -11.20 -7.42 9.44
N LEU A 518 -11.71 -8.61 9.77
CA LEU A 518 -12.30 -8.92 11.08
C LEU A 518 -11.24 -8.91 12.17
N ASP A 519 -11.44 -8.10 13.21
CA ASP A 519 -10.58 -8.02 14.42
C ASP A 519 -9.09 -7.74 14.10
N THR A 520 -8.80 -7.11 12.96
CA THR A 520 -7.43 -6.75 12.57
C THR A 520 -6.82 -5.71 13.51
N ILE A 521 -7.64 -4.92 14.20
CA ILE A 521 -7.19 -3.87 15.12
C ILE A 521 -7.85 -4.03 16.50
N PRO A 522 -7.46 -5.07 17.27
CA PRO A 522 -8.09 -5.39 18.56
C PRO A 522 -7.88 -4.30 19.63
N GLY A 523 -6.97 -3.36 19.37
CA GLY A 523 -6.70 -2.23 20.24
C GLY A 523 -7.82 -1.20 20.30
N ILE A 524 -8.69 -1.06 19.28
CA ILE A 524 -9.73 -0.02 19.30
C ILE A 524 -10.83 -0.41 20.28
N VAL A 525 -11.16 0.51 21.20
CA VAL A 525 -12.17 0.28 22.26
C VAL A 525 -13.36 1.23 22.15
N TRP A 526 -13.20 2.39 21.51
CA TRP A 526 -14.29 3.34 21.35
C TRP A 526 -14.02 4.34 20.23
N THR A 527 -15.07 4.96 19.72
CA THR A 527 -15.00 6.06 18.75
C THR A 527 -16.02 7.15 19.15
N ASN A 528 -15.70 8.40 18.84
CA ASN A 528 -16.55 9.55 19.12
C ASN A 528 -16.57 10.52 17.94
N VAL A 529 -17.71 10.61 17.27
CA VAL A 529 -17.92 11.60 16.20
C VAL A 529 -18.20 12.96 16.85
N THR A 530 -17.22 13.86 16.81
CA THR A 530 -17.35 15.19 17.43
C THR A 530 -18.07 16.19 16.52
N ASN A 531 -17.93 16.02 15.20
CA ASN A 531 -18.67 16.75 14.16
C ASN A 531 -18.60 15.97 12.82
N PRO A 532 -19.33 16.39 11.76
CA PRO A 532 -19.37 15.64 10.50
C PRO A 532 -18.03 15.34 9.82
N TYR A 533 -16.97 16.09 10.13
CA TYR A 533 -15.64 15.92 9.52
C TYR A 533 -14.54 15.66 10.56
N GLN A 534 -14.90 15.22 11.78
CA GLN A 534 -13.93 14.83 12.79
C GLN A 534 -14.43 13.65 13.63
N ILE A 535 -13.53 12.68 13.83
CA ILE A 535 -13.74 11.52 14.69
C ILE A 535 -12.54 11.36 15.63
N GLU A 536 -12.82 11.01 16.87
CA GLU A 536 -11.83 10.54 17.84
C GLU A 536 -11.91 9.02 17.89
N ILE A 537 -10.78 8.32 17.69
CA ILE A 537 -10.66 6.86 17.78
C ILE A 537 -9.80 6.55 19.00
N PHE A 538 -10.36 5.80 19.95
CA PHE A 538 -9.71 5.46 21.21
C PHE A 538 -9.22 4.02 21.17
N LEU A 539 -7.92 3.86 21.36
CA LEU A 539 -7.25 2.57 21.39
C LEU A 539 -6.74 2.29 22.80
N ASN A 540 -6.96 1.09 23.33
CA ASN A 540 -6.30 0.58 24.54
C ASN A 540 -4.94 -0.04 24.21
N THR A 541 -4.19 0.63 23.34
CA THR A 541 -2.82 0.27 23.00
C THR A 541 -1.98 1.53 22.75
N SER A 542 -0.67 1.37 22.91
CA SER A 542 0.33 2.34 22.48
C SER A 542 1.17 1.82 21.31
N SER A 543 0.77 0.67 20.73
CA SER A 543 1.46 0.04 19.60
C SER A 543 1.47 0.98 18.40
N ILE A 544 2.65 1.24 17.85
CA ILE A 544 2.79 2.04 16.64
C ILE A 544 2.10 1.38 15.43
N THR A 545 2.20 0.05 15.33
CA THR A 545 1.63 -0.72 14.21
C THR A 545 0.11 -0.66 14.22
N GLN A 546 -0.54 -0.96 15.36
CA GLN A 546 -2.00 -0.88 15.46
C GLN A 546 -2.54 0.56 15.33
N ILE A 547 -1.73 1.56 15.68
CA ILE A 547 -2.09 2.97 15.46
C ILE A 547 -2.08 3.31 13.97
N ASP A 548 -1.07 2.86 13.23
CA ASP A 548 -0.98 3.07 11.78
C ASP A 548 -2.07 2.29 11.04
N GLU A 549 -2.27 1.01 11.38
CA GLU A 549 -3.35 0.15 10.85
C GLU A 549 -4.73 0.80 11.04
N ALA A 550 -4.97 1.51 12.16
CA ALA A 550 -6.25 2.19 12.40
C ALA A 550 -6.56 3.33 11.42
N LEU A 551 -5.59 3.71 10.58
CA LEU A 551 -5.73 4.74 9.56
C LEU A 551 -5.71 4.17 8.13
N ASP A 552 -4.97 3.11 7.84
CA ASP A 552 -4.83 2.59 6.47
C ASP A 552 -5.56 1.27 6.20
N GLU A 553 -5.83 0.44 7.20
CA GLU A 553 -6.39 -0.92 7.03
C GLU A 553 -7.81 -0.93 6.44
N TYR A 554 -8.67 0.01 6.84
CA TYR A 554 -10.09 -0.06 6.51
C TYR A 554 -10.48 0.80 5.29
N PRO A 555 -11.04 0.19 4.23
CA PRO A 555 -11.70 0.96 3.18
C PRO A 555 -13.01 1.53 3.73
N VAL A 556 -13.13 2.87 3.74
CA VAL A 556 -14.33 3.54 4.25
C VAL A 556 -15.50 3.25 3.31
N VAL A 557 -16.62 2.80 3.88
CA VAL A 557 -17.83 2.40 3.14
C VAL A 557 -19.06 3.21 3.56
N PRO A 558 -20.04 3.43 2.67
CA PRO A 558 -21.19 4.26 2.96
C PRO A 558 -22.18 3.56 3.90
N ALA A 559 -22.46 4.18 5.04
CA ALA A 559 -23.43 3.65 6.00
C ALA A 559 -24.88 3.72 5.47
N HIS A 560 -25.18 4.73 4.65
CA HIS A 560 -26.54 5.01 4.18
C HIS A 560 -27.09 3.98 3.19
N VAL A 561 -26.26 3.06 2.69
CA VAL A 561 -26.72 1.89 1.91
C VAL A 561 -27.74 1.07 2.70
N PHE A 562 -27.58 0.98 4.03
CA PHE A 562 -28.47 0.23 4.91
C PHE A 562 -29.81 0.93 5.20
N ALA A 563 -30.00 2.17 4.77
CA ALA A 563 -31.32 2.80 4.80
C ALA A 563 -32.33 2.10 3.86
N LYS A 564 -31.83 1.35 2.86
CA LYS A 564 -32.64 0.64 1.86
C LYS A 564 -32.53 -0.88 1.96
N TYR A 565 -31.42 -1.41 2.48
CA TYR A 565 -31.13 -2.85 2.52
C TYR A 565 -30.80 -3.30 3.94
N ASN A 566 -31.27 -4.49 4.33
CA ASN A 566 -30.88 -5.04 5.63
C ASN A 566 -29.47 -5.68 5.54
N PRO A 567 -28.71 -5.72 6.65
CA PRO A 567 -27.34 -6.25 6.71
C PRO A 567 -27.16 -7.65 6.11
N ALA A 568 -27.98 -8.62 6.53
CA ALA A 568 -27.87 -9.99 6.05
C ALA A 568 -28.05 -10.12 4.52
N THR A 569 -28.87 -9.25 3.93
CA THR A 569 -29.04 -9.24 2.47
C THR A 569 -27.80 -8.71 1.77
N VAL A 570 -27.20 -7.62 2.25
CA VAL A 570 -25.99 -7.03 1.63
C VAL A 570 -24.81 -8.01 1.71
N TYR A 571 -24.61 -8.69 2.84
CA TYR A 571 -23.56 -9.70 2.97
C TYR A 571 -23.69 -10.84 1.95
N ALA A 572 -24.91 -11.33 1.72
CA ALA A 572 -25.15 -12.41 0.78
C ALA A 572 -25.11 -11.99 -0.71
N MET A 573 -24.95 -10.69 -1.01
CA MET A 573 -24.90 -10.21 -2.40
C MET A 573 -23.56 -10.55 -3.05
N LYS A 574 -23.63 -11.11 -4.27
CA LYS A 574 -22.46 -11.28 -5.14
C LYS A 574 -21.88 -9.93 -5.58
N VAL A 575 -22.75 -8.94 -5.80
CA VAL A 575 -22.36 -7.56 -6.06
C VAL A 575 -23.23 -6.68 -5.18
N ALA A 576 -22.62 -6.02 -4.21
CA ALA A 576 -23.34 -5.10 -3.32
C ALA A 576 -23.63 -3.76 -4.03
N PRO A 577 -24.40 -2.85 -3.43
CA PRO A 577 -24.51 -1.49 -3.94
C PRO A 577 -23.15 -0.77 -3.97
N LEU A 578 -22.54 -0.66 -5.16
CA LEU A 578 -21.23 -0.07 -5.35
C LEU A 578 -21.30 1.46 -5.46
N ILE A 579 -21.66 2.10 -4.34
CA ILE A 579 -21.64 3.56 -4.19
C ILE A 579 -20.23 3.96 -3.73
N SER A 580 -19.37 4.35 -4.67
CA SER A 580 -17.96 4.70 -4.44
C SER A 580 -17.74 6.17 -4.12
N SER A 581 -16.52 6.52 -3.68
CA SER A 581 -16.06 7.92 -3.49
C SER A 581 -14.62 8.18 -3.94
N ALA A 582 -13.90 7.15 -4.37
CA ALA A 582 -12.51 7.23 -4.81
C ALA A 582 -12.35 7.67 -6.28
N GLY A 583 -11.18 7.39 -6.87
CA GLY A 583 -10.79 7.79 -8.22
C GLY A 583 -11.61 7.17 -9.34
N TYR A 584 -12.28 6.03 -9.10
CA TYR A 584 -13.10 5.36 -10.11
C TYR A 584 -14.51 5.04 -9.60
N ILE A 585 -15.40 4.78 -10.56
CA ILE A 585 -16.76 4.30 -10.32
C ILE A 585 -16.98 2.98 -11.05
N PHE A 586 -17.79 2.10 -10.45
CA PHE A 586 -18.14 0.83 -11.06
C PHE A 586 -18.93 1.03 -12.35
N SER A 587 -18.50 0.41 -13.45
CA SER A 587 -19.22 0.45 -14.72
C SER A 587 -20.06 -0.82 -14.91
N TYR A 588 -19.40 -1.97 -15.02
CA TYR A 588 -20.07 -3.26 -15.09
C TYR A 588 -19.12 -4.41 -14.74
N TRP A 589 -19.70 -5.57 -14.46
CA TRP A 589 -18.99 -6.84 -14.38
C TRP A 589 -19.69 -7.88 -15.26
N SER A 590 -18.94 -8.55 -16.12
CA SER A 590 -19.45 -9.63 -16.96
C SER A 590 -18.79 -10.94 -16.59
N THR A 591 -19.55 -11.85 -16.00
CA THR A 591 -19.09 -13.22 -15.73
C THR A 591 -18.88 -14.04 -17.00
N THR A 592 -19.58 -13.72 -18.11
CA THR A 592 -19.40 -14.44 -19.38
C THR A 592 -18.14 -14.02 -20.12
N LYS A 593 -17.75 -12.75 -20.01
CA LYS A 593 -16.53 -12.21 -20.62
C LYS A 593 -15.34 -12.22 -19.67
N GLU A 594 -15.58 -12.55 -18.40
CA GLU A 594 -14.57 -12.62 -17.35
C GLU A 594 -13.86 -11.27 -17.18
N VAL A 595 -14.64 -10.19 -17.12
CA VAL A 595 -14.13 -8.82 -17.11
C VAL A 595 -14.90 -7.91 -16.17
N ALA A 596 -14.20 -7.09 -15.40
CA ALA A 596 -14.74 -5.96 -14.64
C ALA A 596 -14.21 -4.64 -15.22
N LEU A 597 -15.08 -3.65 -15.38
CA LEU A 597 -14.72 -2.33 -15.89
C LEU A 597 -15.06 -1.26 -14.86
N LEU A 598 -14.08 -0.41 -14.58
CA LEU A 598 -14.22 0.82 -13.82
C LEU A 598 -14.01 2.03 -14.73
N THR A 599 -14.73 3.12 -14.48
CA THR A 599 -14.64 4.36 -15.25
C THR A 599 -14.20 5.51 -14.35
N ALA A 600 -13.39 6.43 -14.88
CA ALA A 600 -12.88 7.58 -14.13
C ALA A 600 -13.99 8.36 -13.41
N ASN A 601 -13.81 8.57 -12.10
CA ASN A 601 -14.60 9.51 -11.32
C ASN A 601 -14.03 10.92 -11.47
N LEU A 602 -14.60 11.71 -12.38
CA LEU A 602 -14.16 13.10 -12.60
C LEU A 602 -14.50 14.04 -11.43
N HIS A 603 -15.29 13.57 -10.46
CA HIS A 603 -15.68 14.28 -9.25
C HIS A 603 -14.87 13.84 -8.02
N SER A 604 -13.88 12.95 -8.20
CA SER A 604 -12.99 12.50 -7.14
C SER A 604 -12.32 13.69 -6.43
N PHE A 605 -12.34 13.68 -5.10
CA PHE A 605 -11.67 14.68 -4.26
C PHE A 605 -10.14 14.65 -4.37
N ARG A 606 -9.59 13.63 -5.05
CA ARG A 606 -8.17 13.42 -5.32
C ARG A 606 -7.77 13.63 -6.77
N ILE A 607 -8.67 14.11 -7.63
CA ILE A 607 -8.33 14.40 -9.02
C ILE A 607 -7.31 15.55 -9.11
N ASP A 608 -6.28 15.40 -9.95
CA ASP A 608 -5.36 16.50 -10.23
C ASP A 608 -6.09 17.55 -11.11
N PRO A 609 -6.30 18.79 -10.62
CA PRO A 609 -6.99 19.83 -11.39
C PRO A 609 -6.24 20.24 -12.67
N LEU A 610 -4.96 19.86 -12.83
CA LEU A 610 -4.21 20.06 -14.08
C LEU A 610 -4.72 19.19 -15.23
N LEU A 611 -5.41 18.08 -14.94
CA LEU A 611 -6.00 17.22 -15.98
C LEU A 611 -7.15 17.92 -16.70
N ILE A 612 -7.76 18.93 -16.07
CA ILE A 612 -8.88 19.72 -16.59
C ILE A 612 -8.42 21.19 -16.76
N TYR A 613 -7.34 21.37 -17.54
CA TYR A 613 -6.72 22.68 -17.75
C TYR A 613 -7.46 23.56 -18.77
N GLN A 614 -7.91 24.74 -18.32
CA GLN A 614 -8.67 25.70 -19.15
C GLN A 614 -7.79 26.57 -20.04
N GLY A 615 -6.48 26.61 -19.79
CA GLY A 615 -5.52 27.38 -20.58
C GLY A 615 -4.82 28.51 -19.84
N ASN A 616 -4.15 29.35 -20.63
CA ASN A 616 -3.38 30.51 -20.18
C ASN A 616 -4.11 31.81 -20.52
N PHE A 617 -4.33 32.65 -19.51
CA PHE A 617 -5.07 33.91 -19.65
C PHE A 617 -4.22 35.09 -19.22
N THR A 618 -4.27 36.21 -19.94
CA THR A 618 -3.65 37.46 -19.48
C THR A 618 -4.50 38.09 -18.38
N ALA A 619 -3.87 38.55 -17.29
CA ALA A 619 -4.58 39.25 -16.22
C ALA A 619 -5.47 40.38 -16.78
N GLY A 620 -6.74 40.38 -16.36
CA GLY A 620 -7.80 41.25 -16.90
C GLY A 620 -8.69 40.61 -17.96
N THR A 621 -8.30 39.45 -18.53
CA THR A 621 -9.14 38.65 -19.43
C THR A 621 -9.94 37.63 -18.61
N PRO A 622 -11.28 37.73 -18.53
CA PRO A 622 -12.09 36.79 -17.77
C PRO A 622 -11.96 35.35 -18.30
N VAL A 623 -12.02 34.37 -17.40
CA VAL A 623 -12.07 32.94 -17.75
C VAL A 623 -13.52 32.48 -17.70
N THR A 624 -13.97 31.77 -18.73
CA THR A 624 -15.28 31.10 -18.71
C THR A 624 -15.06 29.63 -18.39
N TYR A 625 -15.79 29.13 -17.40
CA TYR A 625 -15.73 27.74 -16.97
C TYR A 625 -17.12 27.12 -16.98
N VAL A 626 -17.24 25.88 -17.45
CA VAL A 626 -18.49 25.12 -17.46
C VAL A 626 -18.28 23.85 -16.64
N ALA A 627 -18.88 23.79 -15.46
CA ALA A 627 -18.92 22.61 -14.62
C ALA A 627 -20.04 21.67 -15.09
N ASN A 628 -19.83 20.36 -14.96
CA ASN A 628 -20.83 19.34 -15.23
C ASN A 628 -21.06 18.51 -13.96
N PHE A 629 -22.30 18.28 -13.55
CA PHE A 629 -22.61 17.52 -12.34
C PHE A 629 -23.59 16.39 -12.63
N THR A 630 -23.15 15.16 -12.34
CA THR A 630 -23.95 13.93 -12.45
C THR A 630 -23.84 13.16 -11.14
N SER A 631 -24.96 12.73 -10.58
CA SER A 631 -24.98 11.75 -9.47
C SER A 631 -25.48 10.40 -9.95
N TYR A 632 -25.27 9.37 -9.14
CA TYR A 632 -25.60 8.00 -9.48
C TYR A 632 -26.47 7.33 -8.42
N THR A 633 -27.38 6.47 -8.86
CA THR A 633 -28.11 5.58 -7.95
C THR A 633 -27.90 4.14 -8.36
N TRP A 634 -27.81 3.24 -7.38
CA TRP A 634 -27.68 1.81 -7.63
C TRP A 634 -29.01 1.13 -8.02
N ASP A 635 -28.99 0.36 -9.11
CA ASP A 635 -30.08 -0.53 -9.53
C ASP A 635 -29.69 -2.01 -9.37
N ASN A 636 -30.33 -2.69 -8.41
CA ASN A 636 -30.13 -4.12 -8.14
C ASN A 636 -30.62 -5.03 -9.27
N SER A 637 -31.56 -4.57 -10.10
CA SER A 637 -32.15 -5.42 -11.15
C SER A 637 -31.21 -5.58 -12.34
N THR A 638 -30.37 -4.59 -12.59
CA THR A 638 -29.38 -4.57 -13.67
C THR A 638 -27.95 -4.64 -13.17
N VAL A 639 -27.73 -4.55 -11.85
CA VAL A 639 -26.40 -4.51 -11.20
C VAL A 639 -25.55 -3.41 -11.83
N SER A 640 -26.07 -2.18 -11.80
CA SER A 640 -25.44 -1.04 -12.48
C SER A 640 -25.74 0.28 -11.79
N LEU A 641 -24.89 1.27 -12.04
CA LEU A 641 -25.13 2.65 -11.69
C LEU A 641 -26.04 3.34 -12.73
N VAL A 642 -27.06 4.04 -12.24
CA VAL A 642 -27.96 4.86 -13.08
C VAL A 642 -27.59 6.33 -12.90
N PRO A 643 -27.14 7.03 -13.95
CA PRO A 643 -26.76 8.44 -13.87
C PRO A 643 -27.97 9.39 -13.85
N HIS A 644 -27.85 10.47 -13.08
CA HIS A 644 -28.83 11.54 -12.93
C HIS A 644 -28.18 12.91 -13.09
N GLN A 645 -28.62 13.67 -14.09
CA GLN A 645 -28.10 15.01 -14.35
C GLN A 645 -28.63 16.03 -13.33
N ILE A 646 -27.73 16.71 -12.62
CA ILE A 646 -28.11 17.59 -11.50
C ILE A 646 -28.47 18.99 -12.04
N SER A 647 -29.73 19.20 -12.42
CA SER A 647 -30.18 20.47 -13.04
C SER A 647 -30.82 21.47 -12.06
N ASN A 648 -30.90 21.16 -10.77
CA ASN A 648 -31.56 21.97 -9.74
C ASN A 648 -30.62 22.39 -8.60
N ALA A 649 -29.31 22.27 -8.78
CA ALA A 649 -28.34 22.68 -7.78
C ALA A 649 -28.12 24.19 -7.75
N THR A 650 -27.73 24.69 -6.59
CA THR A 650 -26.98 25.95 -6.49
C THR A 650 -25.49 25.61 -6.57
N VAL A 651 -24.79 26.19 -7.55
CA VAL A 651 -23.37 25.91 -7.77
C VAL A 651 -22.52 27.11 -7.35
N TYR A 652 -21.67 26.88 -6.35
CA TYR A 652 -20.67 27.82 -5.86
C TYR A 652 -19.32 27.50 -6.48
N VAL A 653 -18.61 28.51 -6.97
CA VAL A 653 -17.29 28.35 -7.56
C VAL A 653 -16.28 29.11 -6.71
N TYR A 654 -15.37 28.36 -6.12
CA TYR A 654 -14.23 28.85 -5.37
C TYR A 654 -13.01 28.87 -6.27
N LEU A 655 -12.13 29.83 -6.02
CA LEU A 655 -10.82 29.90 -6.66
C LEU A 655 -9.76 29.71 -5.58
N LYS A 656 -8.81 28.81 -5.81
CA LYS A 656 -7.69 28.54 -4.90
C LYS A 656 -6.34 28.87 -5.55
N TYR A 657 -5.38 29.30 -4.74
CA TYR A 657 -3.99 29.43 -5.16
C TYR A 657 -3.38 28.04 -5.26
N LEU A 658 -3.04 27.58 -6.47
CA LEU A 658 -2.40 26.27 -6.66
C LEU A 658 -0.88 26.39 -6.72
N SER A 659 -0.38 27.25 -7.62
CA SER A 659 1.05 27.58 -7.73
C SER A 659 1.21 29.06 -8.08
N VAL A 660 0.92 29.91 -7.10
CA VAL A 660 1.06 31.37 -7.22
C VAL A 660 2.22 31.83 -6.33
N PRO A 661 3.23 32.52 -6.88
CA PRO A 661 4.40 32.95 -6.10
C PRO A 661 4.02 33.76 -4.86
N GLY A 662 4.46 33.30 -3.69
CA GLY A 662 4.21 33.96 -2.40
C GLY A 662 2.89 33.61 -1.72
N GLU A 663 2.03 32.84 -2.36
CA GLU A 663 0.74 32.41 -1.81
C GLU A 663 0.78 30.94 -1.34
N LYS A 664 0.01 30.63 -0.31
CA LYS A 664 -0.22 29.25 0.16
C LYS A 664 -1.48 28.68 -0.47
N TYR A 665 -1.57 27.35 -0.56
CA TYR A 665 -2.77 26.65 -0.99
C TYR A 665 -3.97 26.96 -0.10
N THR A 666 -4.76 27.94 -0.52
CA THR A 666 -5.92 28.51 0.19
C THR A 666 -6.85 29.18 -0.82
N ASN A 667 -8.06 29.55 -0.39
CA ASN A 667 -8.96 30.34 -1.24
C ASN A 667 -8.34 31.71 -1.57
N VAL A 668 -8.43 32.09 -2.84
CA VAL A 668 -8.15 33.45 -3.30
C VAL A 668 -9.04 34.42 -2.54
N THR A 669 -8.45 35.49 -2.00
CA THR A 669 -9.20 36.50 -1.26
C THR A 669 -9.26 37.82 -2.01
N VAL A 670 -10.44 38.42 -2.05
CA VAL A 670 -10.69 39.76 -2.60
C VAL A 670 -11.28 40.60 -1.48
N ASN A 671 -10.62 41.71 -1.14
CA ASN A 671 -11.00 42.57 -0.01
C ASN A 671 -11.11 41.80 1.33
N GLY A 672 -10.20 40.84 1.56
CA GLY A 672 -10.14 40.06 2.80
C GLY A 672 -11.21 38.97 2.93
N LYS A 673 -11.97 38.67 1.87
CA LYS A 673 -12.97 37.58 1.86
C LYS A 673 -12.67 36.59 0.73
N PRO A 674 -12.96 35.29 0.90
CA PRO A 674 -12.85 34.32 -0.18
C PRO A 674 -13.63 34.77 -1.43
N LEU A 675 -13.01 34.65 -2.60
CA LEU A 675 -13.69 34.83 -3.88
C LEU A 675 -14.61 33.62 -4.10
N VAL A 676 -15.92 33.87 -4.01
CA VAL A 676 -16.96 32.87 -4.28
C VAL A 676 -17.89 33.43 -5.34
N LEU A 677 -18.02 32.70 -6.45
CA LEU A 677 -18.91 33.02 -7.56
C LEU A 677 -20.09 32.04 -7.56
N THR A 678 -21.20 32.44 -8.16
CA THR A 678 -22.35 31.53 -8.38
C THR A 678 -22.45 31.24 -9.86
N ALA A 679 -22.43 29.96 -10.23
CA ALA A 679 -22.57 29.55 -11.61
C ALA A 679 -24.05 29.53 -12.04
N LYS A 680 -24.29 29.82 -13.32
CA LYS A 680 -25.62 29.83 -13.92
C LYS A 680 -25.89 28.48 -14.57
N ASN A 681 -26.96 27.82 -14.19
CA ASN A 681 -27.44 26.61 -14.87
C ASN A 681 -27.75 26.91 -16.35
N ILE A 682 -27.23 26.09 -17.26
CA ILE A 682 -27.45 26.17 -18.71
C ILE A 682 -28.14 24.92 -19.29
N GLY A 683 -28.64 24.04 -18.42
CA GLY A 683 -29.37 22.80 -18.76
C GLY A 683 -28.50 21.55 -18.70
N ASN A 684 -29.15 20.38 -18.51
CA ASN A 684 -28.52 19.05 -18.51
C ASN A 684 -27.30 18.91 -17.58
N GLY A 685 -27.42 19.35 -16.33
CA GLY A 685 -26.32 19.24 -15.35
C GLY A 685 -25.17 20.23 -15.55
N LEU A 686 -25.22 21.09 -16.57
CA LEU A 686 -24.16 22.04 -16.89
C LEU A 686 -24.38 23.41 -16.23
N TYR A 687 -23.30 23.98 -15.68
CA TYR A 687 -23.31 25.28 -15.02
C TYR A 687 -22.14 26.14 -15.49
N ASN A 688 -22.45 27.33 -15.99
CA ASN A 688 -21.46 28.26 -16.54
C ASN A 688 -21.14 29.39 -15.54
N VAL A 689 -19.86 29.70 -15.36
CA VAL A 689 -19.37 30.81 -14.55
C VAL A 689 -18.32 31.63 -15.32
N THR A 690 -18.25 32.92 -15.03
CA THR A 690 -17.19 33.81 -15.53
C THR A 690 -16.34 34.30 -14.36
N ILE A 691 -15.06 33.93 -14.37
CA ILE A 691 -14.09 34.22 -13.32
C ILE A 691 -13.29 35.48 -13.71
N PRO A 692 -13.34 36.55 -12.89
CA PRO A 692 -12.57 37.76 -13.17
C PRO A 692 -11.08 37.54 -12.83
N THR A 693 -10.19 37.96 -13.74
CA THR A 693 -8.72 37.79 -13.57
C THR A 693 -7.96 39.11 -13.37
N LYS A 694 -8.67 40.25 -13.33
CA LYS A 694 -8.06 41.58 -13.31
C LYS A 694 -7.14 41.80 -12.11
N ASP A 695 -7.53 41.27 -10.96
CA ASP A 695 -6.84 41.46 -9.68
C ASP A 695 -6.04 40.21 -9.26
N LEU A 696 -5.87 39.25 -10.18
CA LEU A 696 -5.10 38.03 -9.93
C LEU A 696 -3.64 38.24 -10.27
N ALA A 697 -2.76 37.76 -9.40
CA ALA A 697 -1.32 37.69 -9.65
C ALA A 697 -1.00 36.67 -10.75
N GLY A 698 0.21 36.75 -11.31
CA GLY A 698 0.69 35.73 -12.23
C GLY A 698 0.93 34.40 -11.50
N GLY A 699 0.40 33.30 -12.03
CA GLY A 699 0.55 31.97 -11.43
C GLY A 699 -0.57 31.01 -11.84
N LEU A 700 -0.58 29.82 -11.23
CA LEU A 700 -1.56 28.76 -11.47
C LEU A 700 -2.65 28.76 -10.39
N TYR A 701 -3.90 28.69 -10.82
CA TYR A 701 -5.07 28.68 -9.96
C TYR A 701 -5.89 27.40 -10.18
N GLU A 702 -6.49 26.92 -9.10
CA GLU A 702 -7.46 25.83 -9.12
C GLU A 702 -8.89 26.41 -9.00
N ILE A 703 -9.78 25.88 -9.83
CA ILE A 703 -11.22 26.10 -9.77
C ILE A 703 -11.83 24.93 -9.01
N VAL A 704 -12.60 25.22 -7.96
CA VAL A 704 -13.40 24.23 -7.23
C VAL A 704 -14.87 24.63 -7.35
N ALA A 705 -15.64 23.93 -8.17
CA ALA A 705 -17.08 24.10 -8.28
C ALA A 705 -17.78 23.11 -7.35
N LYS A 706 -18.61 23.61 -6.45
CA LYS A 706 -19.43 22.83 -5.50
C LYS A 706 -20.90 22.98 -5.86
N ALA A 707 -21.54 21.90 -6.29
CA ALA A 707 -22.98 21.83 -6.44
C ALA A 707 -23.63 21.46 -5.11
N VAL A 708 -24.73 22.14 -4.76
CA VAL A 708 -25.56 21.78 -3.60
C VAL A 708 -27.01 21.68 -4.05
N TRP A 709 -27.65 20.54 -3.79
CA TRP A 709 -29.06 20.32 -4.08
C TRP A 709 -29.73 19.51 -2.96
N THR A 710 -31.03 19.22 -3.12
CA THR A 710 -31.80 18.49 -2.11
C THR A 710 -32.54 17.34 -2.78
N VAL A 711 -32.49 16.16 -2.15
CA VAL A 711 -33.28 14.98 -2.51
C VAL A 711 -34.04 14.52 -1.27
N ASN A 712 -35.37 14.47 -1.36
CA ASN A 712 -36.23 14.06 -0.23
C ASN A 712 -35.96 14.82 1.08
N GLY A 713 -35.62 16.11 1.00
CA GLY A 713 -35.32 16.95 2.16
C GLY A 713 -33.89 16.79 2.72
N GLN A 714 -33.08 15.89 2.18
CA GLN A 714 -31.68 15.71 2.55
C GLN A 714 -30.76 16.49 1.61
N SER A 715 -29.76 17.16 2.18
CA SER A 715 -28.75 17.88 1.40
C SER A 715 -27.89 16.90 0.61
N ARG A 716 -27.48 17.32 -0.58
CA ARG A 716 -26.56 16.62 -1.46
C ARG A 716 -25.51 17.59 -1.97
N GLU A 717 -24.31 17.10 -2.15
CA GLU A 717 -23.16 17.86 -2.61
C GLU A 717 -22.37 17.07 -3.65
N GLU A 718 -21.74 17.77 -4.59
CA GLU A 718 -20.84 17.19 -5.59
C GLU A 718 -19.80 18.24 -5.96
N PHE A 719 -18.60 17.79 -6.34
CA PHE A 719 -17.49 18.67 -6.66
C PHE A 719 -16.97 18.46 -8.09
N ASP A 720 -16.48 19.53 -8.69
CA ASP A 720 -15.93 19.52 -10.03
C ASP A 720 -14.72 20.47 -10.05
N TYR A 721 -13.63 20.00 -10.66
CA TYR A 721 -12.30 20.58 -10.49
C TYR A 721 -11.70 20.97 -11.84
N ALA A 722 -10.97 22.07 -11.87
CA ALA A 722 -10.22 22.51 -13.04
C ALA A 722 -9.07 23.43 -12.65
N SER A 723 -8.24 23.81 -13.61
CA SER A 723 -7.18 24.79 -13.37
C SER A 723 -6.98 25.73 -14.54
N PHE A 724 -6.38 26.88 -14.28
CA PHE A 724 -5.92 27.82 -15.32
C PHE A 724 -4.74 28.64 -14.85
N ALA A 725 -3.94 29.14 -15.79
CA ALA A 725 -2.83 30.02 -15.48
C ALA A 725 -3.14 31.47 -15.84
N VAL A 726 -2.73 32.39 -14.96
CA VAL A 726 -2.75 33.83 -15.21
C VAL A 726 -1.35 34.30 -15.55
N LYS A 727 -1.21 35.01 -16.66
CA LYS A 727 0.03 35.70 -17.07
C LYS A 727 -0.04 37.16 -16.62
N PRO A 728 1.00 37.67 -15.93
CA PRO A 728 1.04 39.07 -15.52
C PRO A 728 1.07 39.98 -16.75
N VAL A 729 0.46 41.16 -16.64
CA VAL A 729 0.57 42.19 -17.69
C VAL A 729 2.01 42.70 -17.69
N VAL A 730 2.73 42.49 -18.79
CA VAL A 730 4.05 43.12 -18.99
C VAL A 730 3.80 44.61 -19.17
N VAL A 731 4.05 45.39 -18.12
CA VAL A 731 4.08 46.85 -18.24
C VAL A 731 5.39 47.21 -18.95
N THR A 732 5.35 47.32 -20.28
CA THR A 732 6.43 47.95 -21.03
C THR A 732 6.48 49.42 -20.61
N THR A 733 7.34 49.76 -19.67
CA THR A 733 7.69 51.16 -19.42
C THR A 733 8.44 51.66 -20.64
N VAL A 734 7.71 52.30 -21.56
CA VAL A 734 8.34 53.08 -22.63
C VAL A 734 9.17 54.16 -21.93
N PRO A 735 10.51 54.21 -22.14
CA PRO A 735 11.32 55.28 -21.58
C PRO A 735 10.75 56.64 -22.03
N PRO A 736 10.76 57.68 -21.18
CA PRO A 736 10.27 58.99 -21.58
C PRO A 736 11.01 59.46 -22.84
N VAL A 737 10.27 59.91 -23.85
CA VAL A 737 10.85 60.62 -25.00
C VAL A 737 11.54 61.87 -24.46
N THR A 738 12.86 61.84 -24.39
CA THR A 738 13.66 63.01 -24.02
C THR A 738 13.84 63.90 -25.24
N HIS A 739 13.20 65.07 -25.22
CA HIS A 739 13.59 66.17 -26.10
C HIS A 739 15.01 66.62 -25.74
N PRO A 740 15.87 66.98 -26.72
CA PRO A 740 17.26 67.34 -26.43
C PRO A 740 17.33 68.70 -25.72
N PRO A 741 17.93 68.81 -24.52
CA PRO A 741 18.19 70.09 -23.88
C PRO A 741 19.61 70.58 -24.19
N THR A 742 19.68 71.87 -24.44
CA THR A 742 20.86 72.70 -24.65
C THR A 742 21.89 72.53 -23.54
N THR A 743 23.15 72.33 -23.94
CA THR A 743 24.34 72.30 -23.10
C THR A 743 24.57 73.59 -22.32
N THR A 744 24.69 73.49 -21.00
CA THR A 744 25.59 74.33 -20.19
C THR A 744 26.21 73.48 -19.08
N VAL A 745 27.53 73.34 -19.16
CA VAL A 745 28.40 72.65 -18.19
C VAL A 745 28.68 73.58 -17.01
N PRO A 746 28.59 73.07 -15.77
CA PRO A 746 29.66 73.30 -14.81
C PRO A 746 30.18 71.99 -14.20
N VAL A 747 31.50 71.96 -14.02
CA VAL A 747 32.27 70.85 -13.47
C VAL A 747 32.19 70.87 -11.94
N THR A 748 31.90 69.72 -11.33
CA THR A 748 32.32 69.41 -9.96
C THR A 748 32.68 67.93 -9.81
N THR A 749 33.78 67.72 -9.10
CA THR A 749 34.61 66.52 -8.97
C THR A 749 34.02 65.42 -8.08
N THR A 750 34.06 64.17 -8.54
CA THR A 750 33.68 62.98 -7.74
C THR A 750 34.92 62.32 -7.11
N PRO A 751 34.90 61.91 -5.82
CA PRO A 751 35.97 61.11 -5.22
C PRO A 751 35.92 59.64 -5.67
N PRO A 752 37.08 58.93 -5.66
CA PRO A 752 37.19 57.56 -6.14
C PRO A 752 36.58 56.52 -5.19
N ILE A 753 35.97 55.49 -5.78
CA ILE A 753 35.37 54.33 -5.12
C ILE A 753 36.47 53.45 -4.50
N ASN A 754 36.31 53.10 -3.23
CA ASN A 754 37.25 52.29 -2.46
C ASN A 754 37.12 50.80 -2.81
N VAL A 755 37.98 50.35 -3.73
CA VAL A 755 38.09 48.97 -4.24
C VAL A 755 38.55 47.97 -3.16
N GLY A 756 39.02 48.44 -2.00
CA GLY A 756 39.48 47.60 -0.89
C GLY A 756 38.37 46.83 -0.15
N LEU A 757 37.14 47.33 -0.17
CA LEU A 757 36.03 46.70 0.57
C LEU A 757 35.44 45.48 -0.18
N ILE A 758 35.53 45.48 -1.52
CA ILE A 758 34.99 44.41 -2.37
C ILE A 758 35.97 43.22 -2.43
N ALA A 759 37.29 43.47 -2.34
CA ALA A 759 38.29 42.40 -2.28
C ALA A 759 38.30 41.65 -0.92
N GLY A 760 37.96 42.33 0.18
CA GLY A 760 37.95 41.72 1.53
C GLY A 760 36.82 40.69 1.73
N ILE A 761 35.66 40.90 1.12
CA ILE A 761 34.49 40.00 1.27
C ILE A 761 34.71 38.68 0.53
N VAL A 762 35.37 38.71 -0.65
CA VAL A 762 35.64 37.50 -1.44
C VAL A 762 36.69 36.60 -0.77
N ILE A 763 37.70 37.18 -0.11
CA ILE A 763 38.75 36.41 0.58
C ILE A 763 38.20 35.68 1.81
N VAL A 764 37.29 36.30 2.57
CA VAL A 764 36.68 35.68 3.75
C VAL A 764 35.81 34.47 3.37
N VAL A 765 35.06 34.54 2.27
CA VAL A 765 34.23 33.42 1.78
C VAL A 765 35.09 32.24 1.34
N ILE A 766 36.23 32.48 0.69
CA ILE A 766 37.15 31.42 0.23
C ILE A 766 37.86 30.74 1.42
N VAL A 767 38.23 31.48 2.47
CA VAL A 767 38.87 30.91 3.67
C VAL A 767 37.88 30.05 4.47
N ILE A 768 36.60 30.45 4.57
CA ILE A 768 35.56 29.67 5.24
C ILE A 768 35.28 28.36 4.48
N ALA A 769 35.24 28.39 3.16
CA ALA A 769 35.06 27.20 2.33
C ALA A 769 36.27 26.23 2.44
N ALA A 770 37.50 26.75 2.50
CA ALA A 770 38.70 25.93 2.65
C ALA A 770 38.80 25.26 4.03
N VAL A 771 38.37 25.94 5.11
CA VAL A 771 38.35 25.36 6.47
C VAL A 771 37.27 24.27 6.60
N ALA A 772 36.11 24.43 5.94
CA ALA A 772 35.07 23.39 5.91
C ALA A 772 35.53 22.11 5.19
N VAL A 773 36.28 22.23 4.08
CA VAL A 773 36.79 21.08 3.32
C VAL A 773 37.92 20.33 4.05
N VAL A 774 38.74 21.04 4.85
CA VAL A 774 39.79 20.41 5.67
C VAL A 774 39.23 19.72 6.91
N LEU A 775 38.13 20.23 7.49
CA LEU A 775 37.45 19.60 8.62
C LEU A 775 36.62 18.37 8.22
N LEU A 776 36.13 18.30 6.97
CA LEU A 776 35.41 17.14 6.43
C LEU A 776 36.32 15.99 5.94
N ARG A 777 37.64 16.21 5.80
CA ARG A 777 38.60 15.17 5.40
C ARG A 777 39.35 14.52 6.57
N ARG A 778 38.99 14.82 7.82
CA ARG A 778 39.47 14.11 9.02
C ARG A 778 38.30 13.71 9.92
N ARG A 779 37.49 12.79 9.42
CA ARG A 779 36.80 11.76 10.19
C ARG A 779 36.81 10.47 9.40
#